data_AF-A0A7V5S7K9-F1
#
_entry.id   AF-A0A7V5S7K9-F1
#
_cell.length_a   1.000
_cell.length_b   1.000
_cell.length_c   1.000
_cell.angle_alpha   90.00
_cell.angle_beta   90.00
_cell.angle_gamma   90.00
#
_symmetry.space_group_name_H-M   'P 1'
#
loop_
_entity.id
_entity.type
_entity.pdbx_description
1 polymer ?
#
loop_
_entity_poly.entity_id
_entity_poly.type
_entity_poly.pdbx_seq_one_letter_code
_entity_poly.pdbx_strand_id
1 'polypeptide(L)'
;MTKKIEEVRHLGEKKRPVEKEQAVYDRDYSRYAFSYPTDKYKYVLKPGLSREVIEEISAIKNEPVWMREFRLQAYEIFLKKPMPTWGGDLSGINFDTITYYATPSDKRARSWDDVPEEVKKTFDRLGIPEAERKFLAGVGAQYDSEVLYHSIREDLAKKGVIFLSMDEGLREYPELVREYFGTVIPPTDNKFAALNSAVWSGGSFIYVPPGVQVEIPLQAYFRINAPQMGQFERTLIIADEGARVHYIEGCLPGGEQVSIGDRWVNVESLKPGDYVIADNGEKARVRAVMVRPYRGEMLTIKPLSPYNAFQLTPEHPVLVVRRKDVLTKRRARNGWLPEVDTEKLLATPPEYVPAGELTIGDFLVFPKVQPERHDPKYTPELLKLLGYYLAEGSAFVNKSLNMPVVSFSFGAHERETIAEVCHLIERVAGKKPCVAELPEKHAVNVIVYSQELMDLCIEACGKGAATKRLSAELMALPPEQIKPLLEAYFRGDGNVCDKGNSVMYRAATASEILAQQIQELLARQGIYASIQVRRRGDDTIQGRTIHRHDQYIVVYTVDKRWSEIRQTERYFLVPIKEIKRAPYEGFVFNLDVEGPNSYLVRGFAVHNCTAPIYSKESLHAAVVELIAKRGAHLRYTTLQNWSNDVYNLVTKRAVAYEDATVEWVDANIGCLTADTKVFLNPRGAVNITEVKPNDWIYALDLNAMEIVKRPVKGVVCTGVKPVFKLTTENFREIKATANHPFLALHRAGKHWRLVWKPLEQLRVGDYIALTQGLPDEGKPYHIDYQPSLKRTRIKPYLPRETSEELMWLLGLYLGDGFIERGGNNIPRRVYFAVPEGDPARPKLIGLLQRLFGVGWRPKGISVTVNSAILADFLLSLGVSGTAREKRIPRWVFGLPLRQKLAFIEGYLDADGHTRQHQGKDGKLYGQLTFASCNRELLEDLKLLMISCGLNPLKISSYSRERVLLGQYKGTYTTYYLSLPFSDLETIRAKAGGRPSVEFVRVLAIEPLGEEPVYDIEVEGVHNFVANGLIVHNSRLTMKYPSVYMLGKGARADILSVAFAGKGQHQDTGGKAIHAAPYTTSTIVSKSVSKDGGRATYRGHLVVAKGAHHAKSNVRCDALILDERSRSDTYPYIEIDEDQVTIGHEATVGKVGDDQIFYLMSRGLSESEALSMIVLGFMEPFTKTLPMEYAIEFNRLIQLEMEGSVG
;
A
#
# COMPACT_ATOMS: atom_id res chain seq x y z
N MET A 1 1.25 74.70 10.20
CA MET A 1 0.38 73.51 10.32
C MET A 1 1.30 72.29 10.35
N THR A 2 2.06 72.18 11.43
CA THR A 2 3.39 71.52 11.43
C THR A 2 3.81 71.26 12.89
N LYS A 3 3.18 70.27 13.52
CA LYS A 3 3.53 69.70 14.85
C LYS A 3 2.55 68.55 15.16
N LYS A 4 2.94 67.31 14.81
CA LYS A 4 2.40 66.04 15.35
C LYS A 4 3.26 64.85 14.91
N ILE A 5 4.56 65.00 15.15
CA ILE A 5 5.56 63.93 15.25
C ILE A 5 6.19 64.15 16.64
N GLU A 6 6.63 63.06 17.29
CA GLU A 6 7.05 63.01 18.71
C GLU A 6 5.88 63.10 19.71
N GLU A 7 5.53 61.96 20.34
CA GLU A 7 5.20 61.81 21.79
C GLU A 7 4.80 60.36 22.18
N VAL A 8 5.44 59.34 21.59
CA VAL A 8 5.32 57.93 22.06
C VAL A 8 6.70 57.27 22.14
N ARG A 9 7.41 57.51 23.25
CA ARG A 9 8.62 56.77 23.63
C ARG A 9 8.62 56.50 25.13
N HIS A 10 8.78 55.22 25.48
CA HIS A 10 9.04 54.67 26.82
C HIS A 10 8.10 55.06 27.97
N LEU A 11 7.36 54.07 28.50
CA LEU A 11 7.14 53.93 29.94
C LEU A 11 6.74 52.50 30.33
N GLY A 12 7.47 51.92 31.30
CA GLY A 12 6.98 50.95 32.30
C GLY A 12 6.56 49.53 31.85
N GLU A 13 7.27 48.51 32.35
CA GLU A 13 6.74 47.15 32.39
C GLU A 13 5.54 47.04 33.35
N LYS A 14 4.48 46.34 32.96
CA LYS A 14 3.65 45.55 33.89
C LYS A 14 3.20 44.24 33.24
N LYS A 15 3.63 43.11 33.81
CA LYS A 15 3.18 41.78 33.42
C LYS A 15 1.67 41.62 33.69
N ARG A 16 0.94 41.12 32.69
CA ARG A 16 -0.31 40.36 32.84
C ARG A 16 -0.16 39.08 32.02
N PRO A 17 -0.83 37.97 32.38
CA PRO A 17 -0.65 36.71 31.68
C PRO A 17 -1.22 36.80 30.26
N VAL A 18 -0.47 36.29 29.29
CA VAL A 18 -1.02 35.94 27.99
C VAL A 18 -1.66 34.57 28.15
N GLU A 19 -2.98 34.50 28.06
CA GLU A 19 -3.69 33.24 27.95
C GLU A 19 -3.26 32.55 26.66
N LYS A 20 -2.86 31.28 26.75
CA LYS A 20 -2.50 30.51 25.57
C LYS A 20 -3.76 30.06 24.87
N GLU A 21 -3.99 30.53 23.65
CA GLU A 21 -4.85 29.84 22.68
C GLU A 21 -4.18 28.51 22.28
N GLN A 22 -4.31 27.50 23.14
CA GLN A 22 -3.70 26.18 22.96
C GLN A 22 -4.67 25.25 22.21
N ALA A 23 -5.07 25.66 21.01
CA ALA A 23 -6.08 25.01 20.17
C ALA A 23 -5.54 23.74 19.47
N VAL A 24 -5.58 22.62 20.22
CA VAL A 24 -5.79 21.24 19.74
C VAL A 24 -5.11 20.86 18.41
N TYR A 25 -3.81 20.57 18.46
CA TYR A 25 -3.13 19.70 17.49
C TYR A 25 -2.41 18.52 18.17
N ASP A 26 -2.96 18.04 19.28
CA ASP A 26 -2.46 16.88 20.01
C ASP A 26 -3.14 15.59 19.49
N ARG A 27 -2.80 15.20 18.26
CA ARG A 27 -3.18 13.90 17.71
C ARG A 27 -2.22 12.84 18.23
N ASP A 28 -2.69 12.05 19.19
CA ASP A 28 -1.97 10.89 19.72
C ASP A 28 -1.74 9.81 18.64
N TYR A 29 -0.57 9.90 17.99
CA TYR A 29 -0.13 8.96 16.95
C TYR A 29 0.53 7.68 17.51
N SER A 30 0.49 7.42 18.83
CA SER A 30 0.85 6.09 19.38
C SER A 30 -0.02 4.97 18.77
N ARG A 31 -1.17 5.37 18.20
CA ARG A 31 -2.17 4.55 17.52
C ARG A 31 -1.74 3.92 16.19
N TYR A 32 -0.53 4.19 15.70
CA TYR A 32 0.00 3.63 14.45
C TYR A 32 1.32 2.85 14.62
N ALA A 33 1.67 2.51 15.87
CA ALA A 33 2.86 1.73 16.16
C ALA A 33 2.57 0.23 16.28
N PHE A 34 3.35 -0.61 15.58
CA PHE A 34 3.13 -2.06 15.47
C PHE A 34 4.36 -2.89 15.78
N SER A 35 4.36 -3.52 16.95
CA SER A 35 5.27 -4.61 17.32
C SER A 35 4.73 -5.28 18.58
N TYR A 36 4.47 -6.60 18.55
CA TYR A 36 4.36 -7.33 19.81
C TYR A 36 5.78 -7.47 20.38
N PRO A 37 6.09 -6.93 21.58
CA PRO A 37 7.46 -6.93 22.08
C PRO A 37 7.95 -8.36 22.35
N THR A 38 9.17 -8.71 21.92
CA THR A 38 9.71 -10.08 22.17
C THR A 38 9.97 -10.35 23.65
N ASP A 39 10.13 -9.30 24.45
CA ASP A 39 10.13 -9.28 25.91
C ASP A 39 8.78 -9.60 26.57
N LYS A 40 7.69 -9.75 25.80
CA LYS A 40 6.40 -10.29 26.29
C LYS A 40 6.18 -11.77 25.95
N TYR A 41 7.06 -12.41 25.19
CA TYR A 41 6.89 -13.83 24.85
C TYR A 41 7.09 -14.67 26.10
N LYS A 42 6.18 -15.63 26.31
CA LYS A 42 6.19 -16.48 27.51
C LYS A 42 7.18 -17.63 27.41
N TYR A 43 7.46 -18.09 26.19
CA TYR A 43 8.50 -19.06 25.92
C TYR A 43 9.27 -18.69 24.66
N VAL A 44 10.59 -18.80 24.72
CA VAL A 44 11.53 -18.63 23.60
C VAL A 44 12.64 -19.64 23.83
N LEU A 45 12.84 -20.59 22.91
CA LEU A 45 13.95 -21.52 23.01
C LEU A 45 15.29 -20.84 22.73
N LYS A 46 16.37 -21.45 23.23
CA LYS A 46 17.72 -21.02 22.88
C LYS A 46 17.94 -21.20 21.36
N PRO A 47 18.66 -20.29 20.69
CA PRO A 47 19.05 -20.49 19.30
C PRO A 47 19.89 -21.75 19.12
N GLY A 48 19.77 -22.35 17.94
CA GLY A 48 20.50 -23.54 17.52
C GLY A 48 19.68 -24.83 17.57
N LEU A 49 20.13 -25.82 16.80
CA LEU A 49 19.40 -27.06 16.56
C LEU A 49 20.07 -28.23 17.28
N SER A 50 19.59 -28.55 18.48
CA SER A 50 20.10 -29.67 19.28
C SER A 50 19.01 -30.72 19.56
N ARG A 51 19.43 -31.88 20.07
CA ARG A 51 18.51 -32.94 20.51
C ARG A 51 17.59 -32.44 21.62
N GLU A 52 18.16 -31.70 22.57
CA GLU A 52 17.47 -31.13 23.74
C GLU A 52 16.38 -30.16 23.28
N VAL A 53 16.68 -29.28 22.31
CA VAL A 53 15.69 -28.34 21.72
C VAL A 53 14.49 -29.09 21.13
N ILE A 54 14.70 -30.24 20.50
CA ILE A 54 13.61 -31.04 19.90
C ILE A 54 12.78 -31.76 20.97
N GLU A 55 13.43 -32.33 21.99
CA GLU A 55 12.74 -32.93 23.14
C GLU A 55 11.97 -31.88 23.95
N GLU A 56 12.48 -30.64 24.02
CA GLU A 56 11.84 -29.48 24.66
C GLU A 56 10.62 -28.97 23.85
N ILE A 57 10.72 -28.82 22.52
CA ILE A 57 9.56 -28.53 21.63
C ILE A 57 8.44 -29.54 21.86
N SER A 58 8.77 -30.83 21.84
CA SER A 58 7.81 -31.93 21.95
C SER A 58 7.17 -32.00 23.35
N ALA A 59 7.92 -31.64 24.39
CA ALA A 59 7.42 -31.52 25.76
C ALA A 59 6.50 -30.31 25.95
N ILE A 60 6.86 -29.12 25.43
CA ILE A 60 6.03 -27.91 25.49
C ILE A 60 4.67 -28.15 24.81
N LYS A 61 4.70 -28.82 23.65
CA LYS A 61 3.51 -29.14 22.86
C LYS A 61 2.71 -30.34 23.39
N ASN A 62 3.20 -31.03 24.43
CA ASN A 62 2.61 -32.22 25.05
C ASN A 62 2.23 -33.30 23.99
N GLU A 63 3.19 -33.64 23.14
CA GLU A 63 2.99 -34.54 22.00
C GLU A 63 3.01 -36.04 22.39
N PRO A 64 2.34 -36.91 21.61
CA PRO A 64 2.45 -38.35 21.79
C PRO A 64 3.87 -38.86 21.51
N VAL A 65 4.29 -39.91 22.21
CA VAL A 65 5.66 -40.45 22.18
C VAL A 65 6.18 -40.71 20.75
N TRP A 66 5.32 -41.21 19.86
CA TRP A 66 5.68 -41.51 18.47
C TRP A 66 6.05 -40.25 17.67
N MET A 67 5.45 -39.08 17.95
CA MET A 67 5.80 -37.82 17.28
C MET A 67 7.18 -37.33 17.76
N ARG A 68 7.47 -37.45 19.06
CA ARG A 68 8.80 -37.13 19.60
C ARG A 68 9.89 -38.01 18.96
N GLU A 69 9.62 -39.30 18.81
CA GLU A 69 10.53 -40.25 18.14
C GLU A 69 10.70 -39.92 16.65
N PHE A 70 9.62 -39.56 15.95
CA PHE A 70 9.66 -39.09 14.55
C PHE A 70 10.51 -37.81 14.40
N ARG A 71 10.33 -36.81 15.28
CA ARG A 71 11.13 -35.58 15.28
C ARG A 71 12.62 -35.86 15.49
N LEU A 72 12.96 -36.76 16.41
CA LEU A 72 14.34 -37.17 16.68
C LEU A 72 14.98 -37.89 15.49
N GLN A 73 14.26 -38.82 14.85
CA GLN A 73 14.71 -39.49 13.62
C GLN A 73 14.90 -38.48 12.48
N ALA A 74 13.99 -37.53 12.33
CA ALA A 74 14.11 -36.46 11.34
C ALA A 74 15.35 -35.58 11.54
N TYR A 75 15.72 -35.28 12.79
CA TYR A 75 16.94 -34.54 13.12
C TYR A 75 18.22 -35.34 12.81
N GLU A 76 18.26 -36.63 13.13
CA GLU A 76 19.37 -37.49 12.70
C GLU A 76 19.52 -37.50 11.16
N ILE A 77 18.42 -37.53 10.42
CA ILE A 77 18.43 -37.47 8.96
C ILE A 77 18.87 -36.08 8.46
N PHE A 78 18.46 -35.00 9.12
CA PHE A 78 18.93 -33.65 8.84
C PHE A 78 20.45 -33.53 8.99
N LEU A 79 21.02 -34.05 10.07
CA LEU A 79 22.48 -34.05 10.30
C LEU A 79 23.23 -34.88 9.25
N LYS A 80 22.70 -36.06 8.88
CA LYS A 80 23.33 -36.97 7.91
C LYS A 80 23.25 -36.48 6.46
N LYS A 81 22.27 -35.63 6.10
CA LYS A 81 22.13 -35.09 4.73
C LYS A 81 23.05 -33.86 4.50
N PRO A 82 23.84 -33.83 3.42
CA PRO A 82 24.61 -32.63 3.03
C PRO A 82 23.68 -31.49 2.57
N MET A 83 24.20 -30.26 2.56
CA MET A 83 23.51 -29.12 1.92
C MET A 83 23.39 -29.35 0.40
N PRO A 84 22.26 -28.98 -0.23
CA PRO A 84 22.14 -29.05 -1.70
C PRO A 84 23.17 -28.15 -2.39
N THR A 85 23.80 -28.68 -3.43
CA THR A 85 24.79 -27.98 -4.28
C THR A 85 24.19 -27.48 -5.61
N TRP A 86 22.86 -27.43 -5.70
CA TRP A 86 22.10 -27.09 -6.90
C TRP A 86 20.94 -26.15 -6.57
N GLY A 87 20.53 -25.34 -7.55
CA GLY A 87 19.55 -24.26 -7.36
C GLY A 87 20.24 -22.92 -7.09
N GLY A 88 19.83 -22.23 -6.03
CA GLY A 88 20.44 -20.98 -5.56
C GLY A 88 21.61 -21.19 -4.59
N ASP A 89 22.27 -20.11 -4.19
CA ASP A 89 23.32 -20.14 -3.17
C ASP A 89 22.73 -20.23 -1.75
N LEU A 90 22.94 -21.38 -1.11
CA LEU A 90 22.48 -21.68 0.25
C LEU A 90 23.59 -21.56 1.31
N SER A 91 24.79 -21.08 0.94
CA SER A 91 25.96 -21.04 1.84
C SER A 91 25.82 -20.08 3.02
N GLY A 92 24.94 -19.07 2.92
CA GLY A 92 24.70 -18.09 3.97
C GLY A 92 23.70 -18.52 5.06
N ILE A 93 23.26 -19.78 5.10
CA ILE A 93 22.32 -20.28 6.13
C ILE A 93 23.11 -20.85 7.32
N ASN A 94 23.05 -20.17 8.46
CA ASN A 94 23.60 -20.66 9.73
C ASN A 94 22.47 -21.19 10.64
N PHE A 95 22.44 -22.52 10.83
CA PHE A 95 21.43 -23.21 11.64
C PHE A 95 21.59 -22.99 13.14
N ASP A 96 22.79 -22.63 13.62
CA ASP A 96 23.09 -22.45 15.05
C ASP A 96 22.61 -21.08 15.57
N THR A 97 22.37 -20.13 14.67
CA THR A 97 21.84 -18.79 14.99
C THR A 97 20.31 -18.68 14.91
N ILE A 98 19.62 -19.73 14.46
CA ILE A 98 18.16 -19.72 14.28
C ILE A 98 17.45 -20.09 15.59
N THR A 99 16.42 -19.35 15.95
CA THR A 99 15.45 -19.76 16.99
C THR A 99 14.37 -20.63 16.36
N TYR A 100 14.14 -21.83 16.90
CA TYR A 100 13.24 -22.83 16.31
C TYR A 100 11.83 -22.86 16.92
N TYR A 101 11.61 -22.23 18.08
CA TYR A 101 10.29 -22.13 18.72
C TYR A 101 10.19 -20.94 19.68
N ALA A 102 9.12 -20.16 19.56
CA ALA A 102 8.78 -19.08 20.48
C ALA A 102 7.27 -18.78 20.48
N THR A 103 6.63 -18.66 21.65
CA THR A 103 5.19 -18.38 21.79
C THR A 103 4.88 -17.12 22.63
N PRO A 104 3.90 -16.29 22.21
CA PRO A 104 3.43 -15.15 22.98
C PRO A 104 2.44 -15.48 24.12
N SER A 105 2.03 -16.74 24.34
CA SER A 105 0.99 -17.08 25.35
C SER A 105 1.15 -18.48 25.97
N ASP A 106 0.70 -18.66 27.22
CA ASP A 106 0.52 -19.99 27.85
C ASP A 106 -0.81 -20.65 27.43
N LYS A 107 -1.72 -19.89 26.81
CA LYS A 107 -3.09 -20.32 26.50
C LYS A 107 -3.47 -19.87 25.10
N ARG A 108 -3.91 -20.83 24.28
CA ARG A 108 -4.53 -20.60 22.98
C ARG A 108 -5.97 -20.12 23.18
N ALA A 109 -6.42 -19.22 22.31
CA ALA A 109 -7.77 -18.66 22.34
C ALA A 109 -8.79 -19.67 21.78
N ARG A 110 -9.96 -19.83 22.44
CA ARG A 110 -11.05 -20.70 21.95
C ARG A 110 -12.17 -19.93 21.26
N SER A 111 -12.23 -18.62 21.52
CA SER A 111 -13.08 -17.63 20.87
C SER A 111 -12.22 -16.44 20.43
N TRP A 112 -12.76 -15.56 19.59
CA TRP A 112 -12.07 -14.30 19.29
C TRP A 112 -11.82 -13.47 20.58
N ASP A 113 -12.75 -13.51 21.54
CA ASP A 113 -12.66 -12.76 22.79
C ASP A 113 -11.47 -13.19 23.67
N ASP A 114 -11.10 -14.47 23.64
CA ASP A 114 -9.93 -15.02 24.35
C ASP A 114 -8.57 -14.61 23.72
N VAL A 115 -8.56 -14.09 22.48
CA VAL A 115 -7.32 -13.67 21.81
C VAL A 115 -6.70 -12.50 22.58
N PRO A 116 -5.38 -12.50 22.85
CA PRO A 116 -4.72 -11.40 23.55
C PRO A 116 -5.02 -10.05 22.90
N GLU A 117 -5.39 -9.08 23.72
CA GLU A 117 -5.96 -7.80 23.28
C GLU A 117 -5.03 -6.97 22.37
N GLU A 118 -3.71 -7.14 22.50
CA GLU A 118 -2.69 -6.54 21.64
C GLU A 118 -2.59 -7.24 20.27
N VAL A 119 -2.94 -8.54 20.21
CA VAL A 119 -3.03 -9.32 18.98
C VAL A 119 -4.32 -8.95 18.23
N LYS A 120 -5.49 -8.88 18.90
CA LYS A 120 -6.74 -8.38 18.29
C LYS A 120 -6.53 -7.01 17.63
N LYS A 121 -5.97 -6.06 18.38
CA LYS A 121 -5.65 -4.70 17.89
C LYS A 121 -4.66 -4.69 16.73
N THR A 122 -3.81 -5.72 16.60
CA THR A 122 -2.96 -5.87 15.42
C THR A 122 -3.80 -6.28 14.21
N PHE A 123 -4.74 -7.21 14.33
CA PHE A 123 -5.69 -7.56 13.25
C PHE A 123 -6.63 -6.39 12.88
N ASP A 124 -7.17 -5.65 13.85
CA ASP A 124 -8.02 -4.46 13.63
C ASP A 124 -7.36 -3.37 12.79
N ARG A 125 -6.03 -3.26 12.91
CA ARG A 125 -5.23 -2.21 12.27
C ARG A 125 -4.44 -2.71 11.06
N LEU A 126 -4.53 -4.01 10.76
CA LEU A 126 -4.08 -4.62 9.50
C LEU A 126 -5.10 -4.45 8.36
N GLY A 127 -6.26 -3.86 8.63
CA GLY A 127 -7.31 -3.64 7.61
C GLY A 127 -8.20 -4.85 7.32
N ILE A 128 -7.94 -6.01 7.93
CA ILE A 128 -8.83 -7.18 7.87
C ILE A 128 -10.12 -6.82 8.65
N PRO A 129 -11.26 -6.61 7.97
CA PRO A 129 -12.48 -6.11 8.61
C PRO A 129 -13.04 -7.11 9.64
N GLU A 130 -13.88 -6.60 10.53
CA GLU A 130 -14.63 -7.44 11.48
C GLU A 130 -15.64 -8.37 10.77
N ALA A 131 -15.92 -8.09 9.49
CA ALA A 131 -16.61 -8.98 8.55
C ALA A 131 -15.77 -10.26 8.27
N GLU A 132 -14.63 -10.14 7.58
CA GLU A 132 -13.85 -11.28 7.07
C GLU A 132 -13.53 -12.32 8.17
N ARG A 133 -13.39 -11.89 9.43
CA ARG A 133 -13.19 -12.78 10.60
C ARG A 133 -14.38 -13.67 10.98
N LYS A 134 -15.60 -13.32 10.55
CA LYS A 134 -16.85 -14.08 10.72
C LYS A 134 -17.23 -14.85 9.44
N PHE A 135 -16.98 -14.27 8.27
CA PHE A 135 -17.40 -14.82 6.98
C PHE A 135 -16.69 -16.10 6.57
N LEU A 136 -15.38 -16.13 6.80
CA LEU A 136 -14.50 -17.16 6.26
C LEU A 136 -14.73 -18.51 6.94
N ALA A 137 -14.99 -19.54 6.14
CA ALA A 137 -15.40 -20.86 6.61
C ALA A 137 -14.21 -21.69 7.10
N GLY A 138 -13.59 -21.26 8.19
CA GLY A 138 -12.26 -21.71 8.55
C GLY A 138 -11.29 -20.55 8.46
N VAL A 139 -10.88 -20.00 9.61
CA VAL A 139 -9.73 -19.10 9.71
C VAL A 139 -8.76 -19.69 10.71
N GLY A 140 -7.64 -20.20 10.21
CA GLY A 140 -6.44 -20.44 11.01
C GLY A 140 -5.51 -19.22 10.94
N ALA A 141 -5.13 -18.64 12.07
CA ALA A 141 -4.18 -17.52 12.10
C ALA A 141 -2.92 -17.89 12.91
N GLN A 142 -1.82 -18.17 12.21
CA GLN A 142 -0.52 -18.42 12.82
C GLN A 142 0.27 -17.13 13.03
N TYR A 143 0.74 -16.95 14.25
CA TYR A 143 1.63 -15.88 14.65
C TYR A 143 2.91 -16.52 15.15
N ASP A 144 4.00 -16.35 14.41
CA ASP A 144 5.30 -16.92 14.74
C ASP A 144 5.24 -18.46 14.86
N SER A 145 5.36 -19.06 16.06
CA SER A 145 5.41 -20.54 16.23
C SER A 145 4.08 -21.24 16.53
N GLU A 146 2.99 -20.52 16.82
CA GLU A 146 1.69 -21.14 17.18
C GLU A 146 0.51 -20.52 16.43
N VAL A 147 -0.53 -21.34 16.22
CA VAL A 147 -1.85 -20.86 15.78
C VAL A 147 -2.57 -20.21 16.96
N LEU A 148 -2.80 -18.90 16.88
CA LEU A 148 -3.41 -18.12 17.98
C LEU A 148 -4.93 -18.06 17.92
N TYR A 149 -5.51 -18.27 16.74
CA TYR A 149 -6.96 -18.32 16.52
C TYR A 149 -7.27 -19.40 15.47
N HIS A 150 -8.26 -20.23 15.76
CA HIS A 150 -8.81 -21.21 14.82
C HIS A 150 -10.33 -21.26 14.99
N SER A 151 -11.09 -21.15 13.89
CA SER A 151 -12.56 -21.20 13.93
C SER A 151 -13.11 -21.80 12.64
N ILE A 152 -13.97 -22.83 12.75
CA ILE A 152 -14.66 -23.52 11.64
C ILE A 152 -16.17 -23.29 11.73
N ARG A 153 -16.84 -23.14 10.58
CA ARG A 153 -18.30 -22.93 10.53
C ARG A 153 -19.07 -24.19 10.94
N GLU A 154 -20.08 -24.02 11.81
CA GLU A 154 -20.81 -25.15 12.42
C GLU A 154 -21.43 -26.13 11.41
N ASP A 155 -21.84 -25.67 10.24
CA ASP A 155 -22.46 -26.51 9.20
C ASP A 155 -21.44 -27.37 8.45
N LEU A 156 -20.18 -26.95 8.35
CA LEU A 156 -19.09 -27.80 7.87
C LEU A 156 -18.69 -28.83 8.92
N ALA A 157 -18.61 -28.43 10.19
CA ALA A 157 -18.39 -29.37 11.30
C ALA A 157 -19.51 -30.43 11.40
N LYS A 158 -20.78 -30.04 11.19
CA LYS A 158 -21.93 -30.96 11.12
C LYS A 158 -21.92 -31.89 9.88
N LYS A 159 -21.21 -31.52 8.82
CA LYS A 159 -20.88 -32.40 7.67
C LYS A 159 -19.67 -33.31 7.94
N GLY A 160 -19.05 -33.24 9.12
CA GLY A 160 -17.87 -34.02 9.50
C GLY A 160 -16.55 -33.47 8.92
N VAL A 161 -16.54 -32.25 8.37
CA VAL A 161 -15.30 -31.60 7.93
C VAL A 161 -14.48 -31.23 9.16
N ILE A 162 -13.24 -31.71 9.21
CA ILE A 162 -12.25 -31.30 10.21
C ILE A 162 -11.40 -30.21 9.56
N PHE A 163 -11.33 -29.05 10.20
CA PHE A 163 -10.29 -28.06 9.96
C PHE A 163 -9.82 -27.57 11.33
N LEU A 164 -8.53 -27.74 11.60
CA LEU A 164 -7.85 -27.47 12.86
C LEU A 164 -6.43 -26.95 12.60
N SER A 165 -5.75 -26.43 13.62
CA SER A 165 -4.29 -26.36 13.56
C SER A 165 -3.67 -27.77 13.51
N MET A 166 -2.45 -27.90 12.97
CA MET A 166 -1.74 -29.18 12.89
C MET A 166 -1.54 -29.83 14.27
N ASP A 167 -1.41 -29.02 15.32
CA ASP A 167 -1.29 -29.49 16.71
C ASP A 167 -2.59 -30.07 17.24
N GLU A 168 -3.71 -29.44 16.92
CA GLU A 168 -5.05 -29.86 17.33
C GLU A 168 -5.47 -31.12 16.56
N GLY A 169 -5.13 -31.20 15.27
CA GLY A 169 -5.22 -32.44 14.49
C GLY A 169 -4.45 -33.58 15.16
N LEU A 170 -3.18 -33.35 15.53
CA LEU A 170 -2.34 -34.35 16.20
C LEU A 170 -2.90 -34.76 17.59
N ARG A 171 -3.50 -33.83 18.33
CA ARG A 171 -4.03 -34.06 19.68
C ARG A 171 -5.39 -34.75 19.68
N GLU A 172 -6.28 -34.38 18.76
CA GLU A 172 -7.70 -34.77 18.78
C GLU A 172 -8.01 -35.89 17.78
N TYR A 173 -7.22 -35.98 16.70
CA TYR A 173 -7.30 -37.05 15.70
C TYR A 173 -5.94 -37.77 15.52
N PRO A 174 -5.30 -38.23 16.62
CA PRO A 174 -3.92 -38.73 16.60
C PRO A 174 -3.70 -39.89 15.64
N GLU A 175 -4.65 -40.83 15.51
CA GLU A 175 -4.50 -41.97 14.60
C GLU A 175 -4.65 -41.55 13.13
N LEU A 176 -5.53 -40.60 12.81
CA LEU A 176 -5.71 -40.09 11.45
C LEU A 176 -4.49 -39.25 11.01
N VAL A 177 -3.92 -38.46 11.92
CA VAL A 177 -2.63 -37.80 11.66
C VAL A 177 -1.51 -38.82 11.52
N ARG A 178 -1.45 -39.85 12.37
CA ARG A 178 -0.44 -40.92 12.30
C ARG A 178 -0.51 -41.76 11.01
N GLU A 179 -1.70 -41.91 10.42
CA GLU A 179 -1.90 -42.61 9.15
C GLU A 179 -1.30 -41.84 7.95
N TYR A 180 -1.35 -40.51 7.96
CA TYR A 180 -1.05 -39.69 6.78
C TYR A 180 0.18 -38.76 6.90
N PHE A 181 0.57 -38.36 8.10
CA PHE A 181 1.64 -37.38 8.32
C PHE A 181 3.01 -37.92 7.92
N GLY A 182 3.70 -37.23 7.00
CA GLY A 182 4.98 -37.68 6.47
C GLY A 182 4.90 -38.83 5.47
N THR A 183 3.71 -39.27 5.06
CA THR A 183 3.56 -40.29 4.00
C THR A 183 3.84 -39.73 2.61
N VAL A 184 3.60 -38.43 2.39
CA VAL A 184 3.80 -37.75 1.11
C VAL A 184 5.17 -37.08 1.07
N ILE A 185 5.60 -36.47 2.18
CA ILE A 185 6.91 -35.83 2.35
C ILE A 185 7.59 -36.41 3.62
N PRO A 186 8.22 -37.58 3.52
CA PRO A 186 8.95 -38.16 4.65
C PRO A 186 10.21 -37.34 5.00
N PRO A 187 10.76 -37.45 6.22
CA PRO A 187 12.01 -36.78 6.58
C PRO A 187 13.21 -37.20 5.70
N THR A 188 13.13 -38.37 5.09
CA THR A 188 14.13 -38.89 4.14
C THR A 188 14.13 -38.21 2.77
N ASP A 189 13.16 -37.34 2.46
CA ASP A 189 13.03 -36.65 1.17
C ASP A 189 14.24 -35.72 0.90
N ASN A 190 14.28 -34.56 1.56
CA ASN A 190 15.35 -33.58 1.39
C ASN A 190 15.76 -32.97 2.74
N LYS A 191 16.88 -32.22 2.79
CA LYS A 191 17.44 -31.69 4.05
C LYS A 191 16.46 -30.71 4.74
N PHE A 192 15.74 -29.87 4.00
CA PHE A 192 14.81 -28.91 4.58
C PHE A 192 13.47 -29.55 4.99
N ALA A 193 13.01 -30.59 4.29
CA ALA A 193 11.94 -31.46 4.75
C ALA A 193 12.32 -32.22 6.04
N ALA A 194 13.57 -32.68 6.18
CA ALA A 194 14.08 -33.28 7.42
C ALA A 194 14.09 -32.26 8.58
N LEU A 195 14.57 -31.04 8.32
CA LEU A 195 14.57 -29.94 9.29
C LEU A 195 13.15 -29.63 9.77
N ASN A 196 12.22 -29.36 8.85
CA ASN A 196 10.81 -29.14 9.15
C ASN A 196 10.22 -30.30 9.97
N SER A 197 10.46 -31.55 9.54
CA SER A 197 9.95 -32.73 10.24
C SER A 197 10.45 -32.86 11.69
N ALA A 198 11.62 -32.31 12.01
CA ALA A 198 12.14 -32.25 13.38
C ALA A 198 11.52 -31.10 14.21
N VAL A 199 11.36 -29.91 13.64
CA VAL A 199 11.07 -28.68 14.39
C VAL A 199 9.72 -28.00 14.06
N TRP A 200 8.86 -28.62 13.25
CA TRP A 200 7.59 -28.02 12.84
C TRP A 200 6.78 -27.52 14.05
N SER A 201 6.36 -26.25 13.99
CA SER A 201 5.83 -25.53 15.14
C SER A 201 4.33 -25.27 15.02
N GLY A 202 3.84 -24.97 13.81
CA GLY A 202 2.41 -24.80 13.50
C GLY A 202 2.03 -25.36 12.12
N GLY A 203 0.99 -24.79 11.51
CA GLY A 203 0.38 -25.24 10.25
C GLY A 203 -1.06 -25.71 10.41
N SER A 204 -1.64 -26.25 9.34
CA SER A 204 -3.08 -26.58 9.24
C SER A 204 -3.31 -28.08 9.01
N PHE A 205 -4.29 -28.64 9.71
CA PHE A 205 -4.81 -29.99 9.46
C PHE A 205 -6.24 -29.89 8.92
N ILE A 206 -6.47 -30.44 7.72
CA ILE A 206 -7.78 -30.47 7.07
C ILE A 206 -8.09 -31.91 6.66
N TYR A 207 -9.28 -32.39 7.01
CA TYR A 207 -9.87 -33.63 6.51
C TYR A 207 -11.31 -33.38 6.06
N VAL A 208 -11.61 -33.68 4.79
CA VAL A 208 -12.95 -33.59 4.20
C VAL A 208 -13.46 -35.01 3.96
N PRO A 209 -14.52 -35.46 4.64
CA PRO A 209 -15.01 -36.84 4.57
C PRO A 209 -15.70 -37.17 3.23
N PRO A 210 -15.95 -38.48 2.95
CA PRO A 210 -16.42 -38.94 1.65
C PRO A 210 -17.70 -38.24 1.16
N GLY A 211 -17.71 -37.87 -0.12
CA GLY A 211 -18.82 -37.22 -0.81
C GLY A 211 -19.13 -35.78 -0.39
N VAL A 212 -18.42 -35.21 0.61
CA VAL A 212 -18.69 -33.84 1.08
C VAL A 212 -18.07 -32.81 0.16
N GLN A 213 -18.90 -31.88 -0.32
CA GLN A 213 -18.45 -30.70 -1.05
C GLN A 213 -18.39 -29.48 -0.12
N VAL A 214 -17.17 -28.94 0.00
CA VAL A 214 -16.82 -27.70 0.67
C VAL A 214 -16.73 -26.62 -0.40
N GLU A 215 -17.85 -25.92 -0.59
CA GLU A 215 -18.05 -24.90 -1.63
C GLU A 215 -17.41 -23.55 -1.28
N ILE A 216 -17.01 -23.36 -0.01
CA ILE A 216 -16.56 -22.09 0.59
C ILE A 216 -15.09 -22.25 1.07
N PRO A 217 -14.22 -21.23 0.91
CA PRO A 217 -12.82 -21.26 1.30
C PRO A 217 -12.52 -21.64 2.76
N LEU A 218 -11.57 -22.57 2.94
CA LEU A 218 -10.87 -22.86 4.20
C LEU A 218 -9.56 -22.04 4.26
N GLN A 219 -9.51 -20.93 5.00
CA GLN A 219 -8.40 -19.95 4.98
C GLN A 219 -7.35 -20.16 6.08
N ALA A 220 -6.07 -19.90 5.75
CA ALA A 220 -4.96 -19.91 6.70
C ALA A 220 -4.00 -18.73 6.46
N TYR A 221 -3.84 -17.86 7.47
CA TYR A 221 -2.95 -16.72 7.47
C TYR A 221 -1.70 -17.00 8.31
N PHE A 222 -0.52 -16.59 7.83
CA PHE A 222 0.77 -16.81 8.47
C PHE A 222 1.54 -15.49 8.59
N ARG A 223 2.08 -15.17 9.78
CA ARG A 223 2.85 -13.94 10.00
C ARG A 223 4.07 -14.17 10.90
N ILE A 224 5.22 -13.70 10.42
CA ILE A 224 6.49 -13.61 11.16
C ILE A 224 6.56 -12.23 11.87
N ASN A 225 7.07 -12.18 13.09
CA ASN A 225 7.36 -10.92 13.80
C ASN A 225 8.74 -10.88 14.46
N ALA A 226 9.22 -11.99 15.03
CA ALA A 226 10.51 -12.00 15.73
C ALA A 226 11.68 -12.19 14.74
N PRO A 227 12.75 -11.37 14.81
CA PRO A 227 13.93 -11.55 13.98
C PRO A 227 14.72 -12.81 14.37
N GLN A 228 15.45 -13.39 13.43
CA GLN A 228 16.27 -14.61 13.60
C GLN A 228 15.47 -15.87 14.00
N MET A 229 14.18 -15.91 13.70
CA MET A 229 13.36 -17.11 13.83
C MET A 229 13.35 -17.92 12.53
N GLY A 230 13.11 -19.23 12.65
CA GLY A 230 12.71 -20.04 11.51
C GLY A 230 11.21 -20.31 11.56
N GLN A 231 10.52 -20.11 10.43
CA GLN A 231 9.12 -20.53 10.28
C GLN A 231 9.08 -21.91 9.63
N PHE A 232 8.46 -22.84 10.33
CA PHE A 232 8.33 -24.25 9.96
C PHE A 232 6.88 -24.69 10.16
N GLU A 233 5.93 -24.15 9.37
CA GLU A 233 4.60 -24.75 9.33
C GLU A 233 4.64 -26.10 8.61
N ARG A 234 3.71 -26.98 8.99
CA ARG A 234 3.40 -28.19 8.26
C ARG A 234 1.91 -28.31 8.06
N THR A 235 1.49 -28.34 6.81
CA THR A 235 0.08 -28.40 6.42
C THR A 235 -0.23 -29.75 5.79
N LEU A 236 -1.25 -30.42 6.31
CA LEU A 236 -1.74 -31.72 5.85
C LEU A 236 -3.22 -31.60 5.47
N ILE A 237 -3.54 -31.83 4.20
CA ILE A 237 -4.91 -31.73 3.66
C ILE A 237 -5.30 -33.07 3.04
N ILE A 238 -6.40 -33.65 3.52
CA ILE A 238 -6.94 -34.92 3.05
C ILE A 238 -8.36 -34.67 2.52
N ALA A 239 -8.58 -34.93 1.23
CA ALA A 239 -9.90 -34.99 0.63
C ALA A 239 -10.24 -36.46 0.36
N ASP A 240 -11.25 -36.98 1.06
CA ASP A 240 -11.63 -38.40 1.01
C ASP A 240 -12.51 -38.75 -0.22
N GLU A 241 -12.95 -40.00 -0.37
CA GLU A 241 -13.57 -40.48 -1.62
C GLU A 241 -14.76 -39.60 -2.09
N GLY A 242 -14.66 -39.02 -3.29
CA GLY A 242 -15.65 -38.11 -3.86
C GLY A 242 -15.80 -36.75 -3.17
N ALA A 243 -14.91 -36.40 -2.23
CA ALA A 243 -14.91 -35.11 -1.57
C ALA A 243 -14.42 -33.98 -2.50
N ARG A 244 -14.89 -32.76 -2.27
CA ARG A 244 -14.46 -31.57 -3.01
C ARG A 244 -14.14 -30.43 -2.06
N VAL A 245 -13.03 -29.72 -2.28
CA VAL A 245 -12.67 -28.52 -1.53
C VAL A 245 -12.24 -27.38 -2.45
N HIS A 246 -12.94 -26.25 -2.36
CA HIS A 246 -12.73 -25.08 -3.22
C HIS A 246 -12.75 -23.76 -2.41
N TYR A 247 -12.29 -22.66 -3.04
CA TYR A 247 -11.78 -21.49 -2.31
C TYR A 247 -11.93 -20.18 -3.12
N ILE A 248 -13.05 -19.44 -3.01
CA ILE A 248 -13.15 -18.10 -2.35
C ILE A 248 -14.57 -17.47 -2.31
N GLU A 249 -14.72 -16.26 -1.74
CA GLU A 249 -15.90 -15.62 -1.15
C GLU A 249 -16.88 -14.86 -2.11
N GLY A 250 -17.82 -14.08 -1.54
CA GLY A 250 -19.17 -13.83 -2.07
C GLY A 250 -19.43 -12.56 -2.87
N CYS A 251 -20.63 -12.50 -3.46
CA CYS A 251 -20.98 -11.60 -4.57
C CYS A 251 -22.50 -11.32 -4.68
N LEU A 252 -22.87 -10.38 -5.55
CA LEU A 252 -24.23 -9.98 -5.94
C LEU A 252 -24.61 -10.58 -7.31
N PRO A 253 -25.84 -11.06 -7.57
CA PRO A 253 -26.22 -11.51 -8.91
C PRO A 253 -26.34 -10.35 -9.90
N GLY A 254 -26.11 -10.64 -11.19
CA GLY A 254 -26.33 -9.67 -12.27
C GLY A 254 -27.77 -9.15 -12.29
N GLY A 255 -27.93 -7.85 -12.52
CA GLY A 255 -29.19 -7.12 -12.45
C GLY A 255 -29.46 -6.45 -11.10
N GLU A 256 -28.64 -6.67 -10.06
CA GLU A 256 -28.77 -5.91 -8.81
C GLU A 256 -28.22 -4.48 -8.92
N GLN A 257 -28.83 -3.56 -8.17
CA GLN A 257 -28.66 -2.13 -8.40
C GLN A 257 -27.89 -1.41 -7.29
N VAL A 258 -26.78 -0.79 -7.70
CA VAL A 258 -25.83 -0.03 -6.87
C VAL A 258 -26.07 1.47 -7.07
N SER A 259 -25.98 2.25 -5.99
CA SER A 259 -26.16 3.72 -6.07
C SER A 259 -24.91 4.44 -6.54
N ILE A 260 -25.08 5.35 -7.50
CA ILE A 260 -24.04 6.29 -7.99
C ILE A 260 -24.32 7.75 -7.58
N GLY A 261 -25.38 7.98 -6.78
CA GLY A 261 -25.69 9.27 -6.14
C GLY A 261 -26.72 10.14 -6.87
N ASP A 262 -26.84 10.06 -8.20
CA ASP A 262 -27.96 10.65 -8.96
C ASP A 262 -29.08 9.63 -9.25
N ARG A 263 -28.74 8.34 -9.32
CA ARG A 263 -29.61 7.19 -9.59
C ARG A 263 -28.96 5.90 -9.11
N TRP A 264 -29.65 4.78 -9.25
CA TRP A 264 -29.01 3.45 -9.19
C TRP A 264 -28.75 2.91 -10.61
N VAL A 265 -27.70 2.10 -10.75
CA VAL A 265 -27.33 1.38 -11.98
C VAL A 265 -27.09 -0.09 -11.67
N ASN A 266 -27.25 -0.99 -12.65
CA ASN A 266 -26.99 -2.40 -12.43
C ASN A 266 -25.49 -2.66 -12.22
N VAL A 267 -25.14 -3.60 -11.33
CA VAL A 267 -23.76 -3.91 -10.95
C VAL A 267 -22.89 -4.33 -12.15
N GLU A 268 -23.46 -5.03 -13.14
CA GLU A 268 -22.76 -5.44 -14.37
C GLU A 268 -22.47 -4.29 -15.36
N SER A 269 -23.00 -3.08 -15.11
CA SER A 269 -22.81 -1.90 -15.97
C SER A 269 -21.70 -0.95 -15.51
N LEU A 270 -21.23 -1.10 -14.26
CA LEU A 270 -20.14 -0.33 -13.67
C LEU A 270 -18.78 -0.72 -14.26
N LYS A 271 -17.82 0.20 -14.18
CA LYS A 271 -16.44 0.04 -14.69
C LYS A 271 -15.42 0.67 -13.74
N PRO A 272 -14.15 0.23 -13.80
CA PRO A 272 -13.02 0.97 -13.23
C PRO A 272 -13.04 2.44 -13.65
N GLY A 273 -13.02 3.35 -12.67
CA GLY A 273 -13.10 4.81 -12.88
C GLY A 273 -14.47 5.43 -12.59
N ASP A 274 -15.56 4.65 -12.54
CA ASP A 274 -16.88 5.13 -12.11
C ASP A 274 -16.90 5.48 -10.60
N TYR A 275 -17.99 6.09 -10.14
CA TYR A 275 -18.20 6.42 -8.71
C TYR A 275 -19.48 5.78 -8.20
N VAL A 276 -19.43 5.25 -6.97
CA VAL A 276 -20.59 4.74 -6.22
C VAL A 276 -20.71 5.47 -4.88
N ILE A 277 -21.86 5.38 -4.21
CA ILE A 277 -22.02 5.88 -2.84
C ILE A 277 -21.63 4.79 -1.83
N ALA A 278 -20.87 5.19 -0.82
CA ALA A 278 -20.40 4.34 0.29
C ALA A 278 -21.31 4.39 1.52
N ASP A 279 -21.02 3.54 2.52
CA ASP A 279 -21.77 3.44 3.79
C ASP A 279 -21.75 4.72 4.63
N ASN A 280 -20.70 5.53 4.50
CA ASN A 280 -20.59 6.84 5.13
C ASN A 280 -21.43 7.94 4.42
N GLY A 281 -22.02 7.65 3.25
CA GLY A 281 -22.80 8.59 2.46
C GLY A 281 -21.98 9.51 1.55
N GLU A 282 -20.71 9.20 1.29
CA GLU A 282 -19.81 9.91 0.38
C GLU A 282 -19.60 9.13 -0.93
N LYS A 283 -18.99 9.75 -1.96
CA LYS A 283 -18.63 9.08 -3.22
C LYS A 283 -17.29 8.34 -3.10
N ALA A 284 -17.32 7.03 -3.35
CA ALA A 284 -16.15 6.18 -3.49
C ALA A 284 -15.90 5.85 -4.97
N ARG A 285 -14.64 5.84 -5.40
CA ARG A 285 -14.26 5.56 -6.81
C ARG A 285 -14.06 4.07 -7.04
N VAL A 286 -14.71 3.50 -8.05
CA VAL A 286 -14.54 2.10 -8.45
C VAL A 286 -13.13 1.88 -9.01
N ARG A 287 -12.36 1.02 -8.35
CA ARG A 287 -11.03 0.58 -8.78
C ARG A 287 -11.11 -0.66 -9.65
N ALA A 288 -11.94 -1.64 -9.27
CA ALA A 288 -12.15 -2.86 -10.02
C ALA A 288 -13.62 -3.32 -9.95
N VAL A 289 -14.07 -3.97 -11.02
CA VAL A 289 -15.38 -4.65 -11.08
C VAL A 289 -15.12 -6.13 -11.25
N MET A 290 -15.55 -6.91 -10.26
CA MET A 290 -15.36 -8.34 -10.16
C MET A 290 -16.51 -9.08 -10.85
N VAL A 291 -16.22 -10.17 -11.55
CA VAL A 291 -17.24 -11.06 -12.13
C VAL A 291 -16.80 -12.52 -12.00
N ARG A 292 -17.67 -13.40 -11.52
CA ARG A 292 -17.46 -14.85 -11.54
C ARG A 292 -18.76 -15.63 -11.82
N PRO A 293 -18.72 -16.83 -12.43
CA PRO A 293 -19.85 -17.73 -12.38
C PRO A 293 -20.07 -18.24 -10.94
N TYR A 294 -21.33 -18.42 -10.57
CA TYR A 294 -21.75 -18.97 -9.28
C TYR A 294 -22.92 -19.93 -9.46
N ARG A 295 -22.90 -21.00 -8.65
CA ARG A 295 -23.95 -21.99 -8.53
C ARG A 295 -24.07 -22.35 -7.06
N GLY A 296 -25.22 -22.09 -6.45
CA GLY A 296 -25.40 -22.22 -5.01
C GLY A 296 -26.70 -21.61 -4.52
N GLU A 297 -26.75 -21.28 -3.22
CA GLU A 297 -27.90 -20.59 -2.62
C GLU A 297 -27.79 -19.08 -2.84
N MET A 298 -28.91 -18.45 -3.19
CA MET A 298 -29.05 -16.99 -3.30
C MET A 298 -30.07 -16.52 -2.26
N LEU A 299 -29.71 -15.47 -1.52
CA LEU A 299 -30.63 -14.82 -0.60
C LEU A 299 -31.44 -13.73 -1.31
N THR A 300 -32.60 -13.43 -0.77
CA THR A 300 -33.32 -12.18 -1.05
C THR A 300 -33.72 -11.55 0.28
N ILE A 301 -33.06 -10.45 0.65
CA ILE A 301 -33.37 -9.69 1.86
C ILE A 301 -34.47 -8.69 1.51
N LYS A 302 -35.54 -8.66 2.32
CA LYS A 302 -36.63 -7.69 2.20
C LYS A 302 -36.74 -6.83 3.47
N PRO A 303 -36.41 -5.53 3.39
CA PRO A 303 -36.64 -4.59 4.48
C PRO A 303 -38.10 -4.12 4.51
N LEU A 304 -38.40 -3.19 5.42
CA LEU A 304 -39.72 -2.56 5.55
C LEU A 304 -40.24 -1.89 4.24
N SER A 305 -39.34 -1.42 3.36
CA SER A 305 -39.68 -0.96 2.01
C SER A 305 -39.47 -2.10 1.01
N PRO A 306 -40.54 -2.74 0.45
CA PRO A 306 -40.39 -3.96 -0.35
C PRO A 306 -39.68 -3.75 -1.70
N TYR A 307 -39.61 -2.51 -2.17
CA TYR A 307 -38.88 -2.13 -3.39
C TYR A 307 -37.36 -2.07 -3.18
N ASN A 308 -36.90 -1.78 -1.95
CA ASN A 308 -35.49 -1.80 -1.59
C ASN A 308 -35.00 -3.21 -1.20
N ALA A 309 -35.62 -4.25 -1.79
CA ALA A 309 -35.21 -5.64 -1.60
C ALA A 309 -34.07 -5.98 -2.55
N PHE A 310 -33.06 -6.72 -2.07
CA PHE A 310 -31.86 -7.06 -2.82
C PHE A 310 -31.47 -8.53 -2.66
N GLN A 311 -30.78 -9.04 -3.68
CA GLN A 311 -30.19 -10.37 -3.73
C GLN A 311 -28.67 -10.34 -3.59
N LEU A 312 -28.13 -11.40 -2.99
CA LEU A 312 -26.72 -11.57 -2.63
C LEU A 312 -26.47 -13.01 -2.17
N THR A 313 -25.24 -13.49 -2.30
CA THR A 313 -24.88 -14.81 -1.77
C THR A 313 -24.81 -14.80 -0.22
N PRO A 314 -25.01 -15.96 0.46
CA PRO A 314 -24.95 -16.06 1.92
C PRO A 314 -23.70 -15.46 2.57
N GLU A 315 -22.59 -15.51 1.84
CA GLU A 315 -21.26 -15.04 2.19
C GLU A 315 -20.93 -13.64 1.61
N HIS A 316 -21.91 -12.73 1.50
CA HIS A 316 -21.67 -11.32 1.18
C HIS A 316 -21.95 -10.37 2.39
N PRO A 317 -21.04 -9.43 2.74
CA PRO A 317 -21.18 -8.45 3.84
C PRO A 317 -22.37 -7.49 3.75
N VAL A 318 -23.18 -7.39 4.81
CA VAL A 318 -24.23 -6.37 4.95
C VAL A 318 -24.09 -5.63 6.29
N LEU A 319 -24.17 -4.30 6.27
CA LEU A 319 -24.05 -3.46 7.48
C LEU A 319 -25.35 -3.44 8.29
N VAL A 320 -25.32 -3.96 9.51
CA VAL A 320 -26.50 -4.14 10.36
C VAL A 320 -26.26 -3.83 11.85
N VAL A 321 -27.34 -3.57 12.59
CA VAL A 321 -27.38 -3.78 14.05
C VAL A 321 -28.28 -4.98 14.33
N ARG A 322 -27.73 -6.03 14.94
CA ARG A 322 -28.47 -7.28 15.20
C ARG A 322 -29.43 -7.11 16.39
N ARG A 323 -30.66 -7.58 16.22
CA ARG A 323 -31.76 -7.46 17.18
C ARG A 323 -31.44 -8.10 18.53
N LYS A 324 -30.80 -9.28 18.50
CA LYS A 324 -30.42 -10.04 19.71
C LYS A 324 -29.54 -9.22 20.66
N ASP A 325 -28.72 -8.33 20.11
CA ASP A 325 -27.75 -7.54 20.87
C ASP A 325 -28.40 -6.30 21.52
N VAL A 326 -29.62 -5.90 21.09
CA VAL A 326 -30.34 -4.69 21.54
C VAL A 326 -31.67 -4.97 22.28
N LEU A 327 -31.86 -6.17 22.83
CA LEU A 327 -33.11 -6.55 23.50
C LEU A 327 -33.32 -5.89 24.88
N THR A 328 -34.58 -5.59 25.20
CA THR A 328 -35.01 -5.22 26.56
C THR A 328 -35.04 -6.46 27.49
N LYS A 329 -35.07 -6.22 28.81
CA LYS A 329 -35.24 -7.28 29.83
C LYS A 329 -36.66 -7.85 29.95
N ARG A 330 -37.61 -7.47 29.07
CA ARG A 330 -39.01 -7.92 29.12
C ARG A 330 -39.23 -9.15 28.26
N ARG A 331 -39.99 -10.13 28.76
CA ARG A 331 -40.42 -11.29 27.97
C ARG A 331 -41.38 -10.85 26.87
N ALA A 332 -41.21 -11.42 25.67
CA ALA A 332 -42.12 -11.23 24.55
C ALA A 332 -43.56 -11.63 24.90
N ARG A 333 -44.54 -10.94 24.32
CA ARG A 333 -45.97 -11.24 24.46
C ARG A 333 -46.51 -11.85 23.17
N ASN A 334 -47.39 -12.84 23.28
CA ASN A 334 -48.31 -13.33 22.25
C ASN A 334 -47.77 -13.35 20.80
N GLY A 335 -46.63 -14.00 20.57
CA GLY A 335 -46.06 -14.19 19.22
C GLY A 335 -45.37 -12.97 18.59
N TRP A 336 -45.28 -11.83 19.29
CA TRP A 336 -44.51 -10.68 18.82
C TRP A 336 -43.01 -10.92 18.98
N LEU A 337 -42.20 -10.39 18.05
CA LEU A 337 -40.73 -10.36 18.21
C LEU A 337 -40.34 -9.64 19.51
N PRO A 338 -39.27 -10.06 20.21
CA PRO A 338 -38.80 -9.42 21.44
C PRO A 338 -38.65 -7.89 21.32
N GLU A 339 -39.08 -7.18 22.37
CA GLU A 339 -39.07 -5.72 22.47
C GLU A 339 -37.62 -5.21 22.56
N VAL A 340 -37.25 -4.27 21.69
CA VAL A 340 -35.89 -3.71 21.58
C VAL A 340 -35.76 -2.42 22.37
N ASP A 341 -34.61 -2.27 23.04
CA ASP A 341 -34.26 -1.07 23.77
C ASP A 341 -33.83 0.01 22.76
N THR A 342 -34.52 1.15 22.76
CA THR A 342 -34.31 2.19 21.76
C THR A 342 -33.07 3.04 22.02
N GLU A 343 -32.70 3.25 23.29
CA GLU A 343 -31.46 3.94 23.62
C GLU A 343 -30.26 3.04 23.30
N LYS A 344 -30.35 1.75 23.66
CA LYS A 344 -29.31 0.77 23.32
C LYS A 344 -29.13 0.59 21.82
N LEU A 345 -30.23 0.54 21.05
CA LEU A 345 -30.19 0.42 19.58
C LEU A 345 -29.59 1.66 18.88
N LEU A 346 -29.76 2.86 19.46
CA LEU A 346 -29.13 4.08 18.93
C LEU A 346 -27.65 4.24 19.37
N ALA A 347 -27.27 3.63 20.49
CA ALA A 347 -25.89 3.65 21.00
C ALA A 347 -25.00 2.50 20.49
N THR A 348 -25.58 1.46 19.89
CA THR A 348 -24.83 0.30 19.36
C THR A 348 -24.32 0.62 17.95
N PRO A 349 -22.99 0.55 17.69
CA PRO A 349 -22.46 0.74 16.34
C PRO A 349 -22.91 -0.42 15.42
N PRO A 350 -23.21 -0.16 14.14
CA PRO A 350 -23.45 -1.22 13.16
C PRO A 350 -22.19 -2.06 12.89
N GLU A 351 -22.38 -3.37 12.69
CA GLU A 351 -21.35 -4.32 12.26
C GLU A 351 -21.70 -4.91 10.89
N TYR A 352 -20.69 -5.26 10.09
CA TYR A 352 -20.87 -6.04 8.86
C TYR A 352 -21.05 -7.52 9.21
N VAL A 353 -22.10 -8.15 8.67
CA VAL A 353 -22.56 -9.51 9.05
C VAL A 353 -22.92 -10.34 7.81
N PRO A 354 -22.70 -11.67 7.83
CA PRO A 354 -23.18 -12.58 6.80
C PRO A 354 -24.67 -12.47 6.55
N ALA A 355 -25.04 -12.21 5.29
CA ALA A 355 -26.40 -12.29 4.81
C ALA A 355 -27.06 -13.64 5.20
N GLY A 356 -26.27 -14.72 5.19
CA GLY A 356 -26.67 -16.05 5.65
C GLY A 356 -26.91 -16.21 7.17
N GLU A 357 -26.36 -15.32 8.00
CA GLU A 357 -26.58 -15.24 9.45
C GLU A 357 -27.70 -14.27 9.86
N LEU A 358 -28.13 -13.36 8.96
CA LEU A 358 -29.16 -12.37 9.27
C LEU A 358 -30.49 -13.04 9.63
N THR A 359 -31.18 -12.43 10.60
CA THR A 359 -32.46 -12.89 11.13
C THR A 359 -33.58 -11.86 10.92
N ILE A 360 -34.82 -12.33 10.87
CA ILE A 360 -35.98 -11.44 10.68
C ILE A 360 -36.12 -10.53 11.90
N GLY A 361 -36.08 -9.22 11.66
CA GLY A 361 -36.12 -8.19 12.70
C GLY A 361 -34.77 -7.62 13.13
N ASP A 362 -33.65 -8.07 12.55
CA ASP A 362 -32.37 -7.32 12.56
C ASP A 362 -32.50 -6.02 11.75
N PHE A 363 -31.64 -5.03 12.01
CA PHE A 363 -31.77 -3.69 11.42
C PHE A 363 -30.67 -3.40 10.40
N LEU A 364 -31.04 -3.24 9.13
CA LEU A 364 -30.13 -2.79 8.06
C LEU A 364 -29.83 -1.28 8.18
N VAL A 365 -28.62 -0.86 7.79
CA VAL A 365 -28.22 0.55 7.72
C VAL A 365 -28.53 1.16 6.35
N PHE A 366 -29.35 2.22 6.35
CA PHE A 366 -29.65 3.06 5.18
C PHE A 366 -29.07 4.47 5.40
N PRO A 367 -27.94 4.85 4.77
CA PRO A 367 -27.28 6.13 5.04
C PRO A 367 -28.05 7.39 4.60
N LYS A 368 -27.68 8.53 5.19
CA LYS A 368 -28.12 9.87 4.79
C LYS A 368 -26.98 10.52 4.00
N VAL A 369 -27.05 10.41 2.67
CA VAL A 369 -26.07 10.95 1.72
C VAL A 369 -25.88 12.45 1.95
N GLN A 370 -24.64 12.90 2.11
CA GLN A 370 -24.34 14.30 2.45
C GLN A 370 -24.22 15.19 1.20
N PRO A 371 -24.65 16.47 1.26
CA PRO A 371 -24.66 17.35 0.10
C PRO A 371 -23.27 17.94 -0.19
N GLU A 372 -22.95 18.09 -1.47
CA GLU A 372 -21.62 18.55 -1.92
C GLU A 372 -21.54 20.07 -2.16
N ARG A 373 -22.68 20.73 -2.48
CA ARG A 373 -22.66 22.12 -2.98
C ARG A 373 -23.99 22.84 -2.80
N HIS A 374 -23.94 24.04 -2.20
CA HIS A 374 -24.99 25.05 -2.34
C HIS A 374 -24.79 25.81 -3.65
N ASP A 375 -25.84 26.03 -4.43
CA ASP A 375 -25.74 26.75 -5.72
C ASP A 375 -26.77 27.88 -5.87
N PRO A 376 -26.35 29.16 -5.99
CA PRO A 376 -27.28 30.29 -6.09
C PRO A 376 -28.10 30.33 -7.39
N LYS A 377 -27.81 29.48 -8.39
CA LYS A 377 -28.65 29.26 -9.59
C LYS A 377 -30.09 28.85 -9.23
N TYR A 378 -30.24 28.08 -8.16
CA TYR A 378 -31.51 27.44 -7.78
C TYR A 378 -32.23 28.20 -6.66
N THR A 379 -32.98 29.24 -7.03
CA THR A 379 -33.82 29.99 -6.07
C THR A 379 -35.03 29.17 -5.60
N PRO A 380 -35.63 29.46 -4.43
CA PRO A 380 -36.82 28.77 -3.94
C PRO A 380 -38.01 28.80 -4.91
N GLU A 381 -38.17 29.89 -5.67
CA GLU A 381 -39.22 30.05 -6.69
C GLU A 381 -39.00 29.12 -7.88
N LEU A 382 -37.77 29.06 -8.41
CA LEU A 382 -37.42 28.13 -9.48
C LEU A 382 -37.60 26.67 -9.02
N LEU A 383 -37.17 26.35 -7.79
CA LEU A 383 -37.30 25.00 -7.24
C LEU A 383 -38.76 24.59 -7.03
N LYS A 384 -39.65 25.49 -6.57
CA LYS A 384 -41.10 25.26 -6.55
C LYS A 384 -41.66 25.00 -7.96
N LEU A 385 -41.29 25.82 -8.95
CA LEU A 385 -41.78 25.68 -10.32
C LEU A 385 -41.32 24.33 -10.94
N LEU A 386 -40.10 23.89 -10.66
CA LEU A 386 -39.58 22.59 -11.06
C LEU A 386 -40.27 21.43 -10.31
N GLY A 387 -40.64 21.60 -9.03
CA GLY A 387 -41.45 20.64 -8.28
C GLY A 387 -42.86 20.45 -8.86
N TYR A 388 -43.54 21.56 -9.19
CA TYR A 388 -44.81 21.51 -9.93
C TYR A 388 -44.64 20.94 -11.35
N TYR A 389 -43.49 21.16 -12.00
CA TYR A 389 -43.22 20.53 -13.30
C TYR A 389 -43.01 19.02 -13.16
N LEU A 390 -42.38 18.55 -12.08
CA LEU A 390 -42.20 17.12 -11.81
C LEU A 390 -43.52 16.40 -11.55
N ALA A 391 -44.47 17.05 -10.90
CA ALA A 391 -45.85 16.60 -10.80
C ALA A 391 -46.63 16.82 -12.12
N GLU A 392 -47.36 17.92 -12.22
CA GLU A 392 -48.35 18.19 -13.28
C GLU A 392 -47.78 18.76 -14.60
N GLY A 393 -46.47 18.99 -14.67
CA GLY A 393 -45.83 19.56 -15.85
C GLY A 393 -45.63 18.59 -17.02
N SER A 394 -45.74 19.14 -18.23
CA SER A 394 -45.44 18.49 -19.50
C SER A 394 -44.81 19.48 -20.48
N ALA A 395 -43.73 19.08 -21.16
CA ALA A 395 -43.03 19.89 -22.15
C ALA A 395 -43.10 19.25 -23.55
N PHE A 396 -43.58 20.00 -24.55
CA PHE A 396 -43.77 19.53 -25.92
C PHE A 396 -43.71 20.66 -26.95
N VAL A 397 -43.57 20.33 -28.23
CA VAL A 397 -43.71 21.31 -29.33
C VAL A 397 -45.15 21.24 -29.84
N ASN A 398 -45.84 22.38 -29.88
CA ASN A 398 -47.18 22.48 -30.45
C ASN A 398 -47.08 22.30 -31.97
N LYS A 399 -47.63 21.18 -32.49
CA LYS A 399 -47.53 20.81 -33.92
C LYS A 399 -48.13 21.82 -34.89
N SER A 400 -49.14 22.59 -34.47
CA SER A 400 -49.84 23.55 -35.34
C SER A 400 -49.16 24.93 -35.38
N LEU A 401 -48.39 25.28 -34.35
CA LEU A 401 -47.67 26.55 -34.24
C LEU A 401 -46.14 26.40 -34.41
N ASN A 402 -45.63 25.16 -34.38
CA ASN A 402 -44.21 24.81 -34.28
C ASN A 402 -43.47 25.53 -33.14
N MET A 403 -44.16 25.80 -32.02
CA MET A 403 -43.60 26.50 -30.86
C MET A 403 -43.37 25.56 -29.66
N PRO A 404 -42.31 25.77 -28.87
CA PRO A 404 -42.10 25.09 -27.59
C PRO A 404 -43.16 25.51 -26.56
N VAL A 405 -43.68 24.53 -25.82
CA VAL A 405 -44.71 24.71 -24.80
C VAL A 405 -44.31 23.95 -23.54
N VAL A 406 -44.38 24.63 -22.40
CA VAL A 406 -44.56 23.99 -21.09
C VAL A 406 -46.02 24.18 -20.68
N SER A 407 -46.67 23.10 -20.28
CA SER A 407 -48.05 23.08 -19.82
C SER A 407 -48.12 22.37 -18.48
N PHE A 408 -48.86 22.93 -17.53
CA PHE A 408 -49.22 22.31 -16.26
C PHE A 408 -50.73 22.05 -16.28
N SER A 409 -51.20 20.96 -15.68
CA SER A 409 -52.63 20.57 -15.69
C SER A 409 -53.12 20.40 -14.26
N PHE A 410 -54.15 21.13 -13.84
CA PHE A 410 -54.68 21.08 -12.48
C PHE A 410 -56.17 20.79 -12.47
N GLY A 411 -56.72 20.31 -11.35
CA GLY A 411 -58.15 20.29 -11.12
C GLY A 411 -58.72 21.70 -10.95
N ALA A 412 -59.92 21.95 -11.46
CA ALA A 412 -60.56 23.28 -11.40
C ALA A 412 -60.90 23.79 -9.97
N HIS A 413 -60.65 22.97 -8.95
CA HIS A 413 -60.75 23.33 -7.54
C HIS A 413 -59.42 23.87 -6.95
N GLU A 414 -58.29 23.62 -7.58
CA GLU A 414 -56.93 23.94 -7.09
C GLU A 414 -56.52 25.40 -7.36
N ARG A 415 -57.42 26.34 -7.10
CA ARG A 415 -57.28 27.75 -7.49
C ARG A 415 -56.03 28.42 -6.92
N GLU A 416 -55.62 28.02 -5.71
CA GLU A 416 -54.40 28.52 -5.06
C GLU A 416 -53.13 27.98 -5.73
N THR A 417 -53.09 26.68 -6.08
CA THR A 417 -51.99 26.05 -6.84
C THR A 417 -51.83 26.72 -8.21
N ILE A 418 -52.95 26.91 -8.93
CA ILE A 418 -52.99 27.58 -10.24
C ILE A 418 -52.45 29.02 -10.14
N ALA A 419 -52.85 29.77 -9.10
CA ALA A 419 -52.37 31.13 -8.87
C ALA A 419 -50.87 31.20 -8.52
N GLU A 420 -50.37 30.30 -7.65
CA GLU A 420 -48.95 30.23 -7.32
C GLU A 420 -48.12 29.88 -8.57
N VAL A 421 -48.52 28.87 -9.35
CA VAL A 421 -47.83 28.46 -10.59
C VAL A 421 -47.81 29.59 -11.61
N CYS A 422 -48.92 30.31 -11.80
CA CYS A 422 -48.95 31.47 -12.68
C CYS A 422 -47.96 32.57 -12.24
N HIS A 423 -47.91 32.87 -10.94
CA HIS A 423 -46.97 33.85 -10.40
C HIS A 423 -45.51 33.38 -10.54
N LEU A 424 -45.23 32.10 -10.28
CA LEU A 424 -43.90 31.51 -10.45
C LEU A 424 -43.43 31.58 -11.92
N ILE A 425 -44.30 31.33 -12.90
CA ILE A 425 -43.97 31.47 -14.32
C ILE A 425 -43.65 32.94 -14.67
N GLU A 426 -44.46 33.91 -14.23
CA GLU A 426 -44.17 35.33 -14.44
C GLU A 426 -42.84 35.75 -13.78
N ARG A 427 -42.52 35.23 -12.59
CA ARG A 427 -41.28 35.54 -11.84
C ARG A 427 -40.01 34.88 -12.38
N VAL A 428 -40.09 33.63 -12.85
CA VAL A 428 -38.94 32.84 -13.30
C VAL A 428 -38.66 33.02 -14.79
N ALA A 429 -39.70 33.04 -15.62
CA ALA A 429 -39.54 33.13 -17.08
C ALA A 429 -39.79 34.53 -17.66
N GLY A 430 -40.34 35.47 -16.87
CA GLY A 430 -40.69 36.82 -17.34
C GLY A 430 -41.86 36.86 -18.35
N LYS A 431 -42.57 35.75 -18.54
CA LYS A 431 -43.66 35.60 -19.52
C LYS A 431 -44.98 35.34 -18.82
N LYS A 432 -46.06 35.92 -19.34
CA LYS A 432 -47.41 35.68 -18.83
C LYS A 432 -47.93 34.32 -19.34
N PRO A 433 -48.35 33.39 -18.46
CA PRO A 433 -48.98 32.16 -18.90
C PRO A 433 -50.42 32.40 -19.38
N CYS A 434 -50.87 31.58 -20.31
CA CYS A 434 -52.27 31.47 -20.71
C CYS A 434 -52.96 30.41 -19.83
N VAL A 435 -54.03 30.79 -19.15
CA VAL A 435 -54.87 29.87 -18.38
C VAL A 435 -56.07 29.47 -19.22
N ALA A 436 -56.24 28.17 -19.46
CA ALA A 436 -57.33 27.61 -20.25
C ALA A 436 -58.15 26.62 -19.40
N GLU A 437 -59.38 26.99 -19.06
CA GLU A 437 -60.32 26.10 -18.40
C GLU A 437 -60.86 25.05 -19.39
N LEU A 438 -61.03 23.81 -18.92
CA LEU A 438 -61.59 22.69 -19.67
C LEU A 438 -62.79 22.11 -18.90
N PRO A 439 -63.99 22.74 -18.99
CA PRO A 439 -65.14 22.39 -18.14
C PRO A 439 -65.56 20.92 -18.24
N GLU A 440 -65.55 20.34 -19.44
CA GLU A 440 -65.87 18.93 -19.73
C GLU A 440 -64.94 17.92 -19.03
N LYS A 441 -63.78 18.37 -18.54
CA LYS A 441 -62.77 17.54 -17.87
C LYS A 441 -62.56 17.95 -16.41
N HIS A 442 -63.30 18.95 -15.92
CA HIS A 442 -63.10 19.59 -14.61
C HIS A 442 -61.64 20.02 -14.33
N ALA A 443 -60.91 20.39 -15.38
CA ALA A 443 -59.47 20.66 -15.34
C ALA A 443 -59.14 22.07 -15.86
N VAL A 444 -57.96 22.58 -15.52
CA VAL A 444 -57.43 23.87 -15.94
C VAL A 444 -55.98 23.70 -16.36
N ASN A 445 -55.66 24.11 -17.58
CA ASN A 445 -54.30 24.06 -18.11
C ASN A 445 -53.64 25.43 -18.01
N VAL A 446 -52.44 25.49 -17.41
CA VAL A 446 -51.58 26.68 -17.39
C VAL A 446 -50.49 26.48 -18.45
N ILE A 447 -50.55 27.26 -19.53
CA ILE A 447 -49.77 27.06 -20.76
C ILE A 447 -48.82 28.25 -20.97
N VAL A 448 -47.52 27.99 -21.16
CA VAL A 448 -46.53 29.03 -21.46
C VAL A 448 -45.66 28.64 -22.66
N TYR A 449 -45.51 29.59 -23.59
CA TYR A 449 -44.73 29.45 -24.82
C TYR A 449 -43.32 29.99 -24.59
N SER A 450 -42.36 29.09 -24.37
CA SER A 450 -40.98 29.43 -24.01
C SER A 450 -40.04 28.28 -24.35
N GLN A 451 -39.02 28.56 -25.18
CA GLN A 451 -37.91 27.64 -25.41
C GLN A 451 -37.06 27.52 -24.15
N GLU A 452 -36.81 28.67 -23.52
CA GLU A 452 -35.95 28.89 -22.36
C GLU A 452 -36.42 28.08 -21.15
N LEU A 453 -37.72 28.14 -20.82
CA LEU A 453 -38.32 27.35 -19.74
C LEU A 453 -38.47 25.87 -20.13
N MET A 454 -38.72 25.56 -21.41
CA MET A 454 -38.82 24.18 -21.89
C MET A 454 -37.48 23.45 -21.76
N ASP A 455 -36.38 24.07 -22.17
CA ASP A 455 -35.04 23.51 -22.05
C ASP A 455 -34.64 23.37 -20.58
N LEU A 456 -34.86 24.41 -19.76
CA LEU A 456 -34.61 24.36 -18.32
C LEU A 456 -35.36 23.22 -17.62
N CYS A 457 -36.66 23.02 -17.95
CA CYS A 457 -37.43 21.92 -17.39
C CYS A 457 -36.98 20.54 -17.88
N ILE A 458 -36.54 20.42 -19.15
CA ILE A 458 -36.09 19.14 -19.72
C ILE A 458 -34.68 18.76 -19.23
N GLU A 459 -33.78 19.73 -19.07
CA GLU A 459 -32.45 19.56 -18.49
C GLU A 459 -32.53 19.18 -17.01
N ALA A 460 -33.29 19.95 -16.22
CA ALA A 460 -33.35 19.80 -14.77
C ALA A 460 -34.26 18.65 -14.30
N CYS A 461 -35.37 18.40 -15.01
CA CYS A 461 -36.45 17.50 -14.57
C CYS A 461 -36.84 16.41 -15.58
N GLY A 462 -36.22 16.37 -16.76
CA GLY A 462 -36.55 15.41 -17.83
C GLY A 462 -37.86 15.72 -18.58
N LYS A 463 -38.28 14.77 -19.43
CA LYS A 463 -39.44 14.94 -20.33
C LYS A 463 -40.31 13.68 -20.32
N GLY A 464 -41.63 13.84 -20.17
CA GLY A 464 -42.61 12.75 -20.18
C GLY A 464 -42.61 11.92 -18.89
N ALA A 465 -43.80 11.51 -18.42
CA ALA A 465 -44.01 11.02 -17.05
C ALA A 465 -43.11 9.85 -16.62
N ALA A 466 -42.87 8.86 -17.50
CA ALA A 466 -42.01 7.70 -17.21
C ALA A 466 -40.50 8.01 -17.24
N THR A 467 -40.12 9.20 -17.71
CA THR A 467 -38.72 9.62 -17.97
C THR A 467 -38.39 10.97 -17.32
N LYS A 468 -39.26 11.47 -16.42
CA LYS A 468 -38.94 12.54 -15.47
C LYS A 468 -37.86 12.06 -14.49
N ARG A 469 -36.90 12.93 -14.17
CA ARG A 469 -35.80 12.67 -13.23
C ARG A 469 -35.18 14.01 -12.83
N LEU A 470 -34.66 14.12 -11.62
CA LEU A 470 -33.82 15.24 -11.21
C LEU A 470 -32.44 15.12 -11.88
N SER A 471 -31.84 16.26 -12.23
CA SER A 471 -30.46 16.36 -12.68
C SER A 471 -29.46 16.12 -11.54
N ALA A 472 -28.21 15.78 -11.87
CA ALA A 472 -27.14 15.64 -10.88
C ALA A 472 -26.88 16.94 -10.09
N GLU A 473 -27.11 18.11 -10.69
CA GLU A 473 -27.03 19.41 -9.99
C GLU A 473 -28.11 19.52 -8.90
N LEU A 474 -29.37 19.17 -9.21
CA LEU A 474 -30.45 19.17 -8.21
C LEU A 474 -30.25 18.09 -7.13
N MET A 475 -29.70 16.94 -7.51
CA MET A 475 -29.35 15.86 -6.57
C MET A 475 -28.11 16.18 -5.70
N ALA A 476 -27.38 17.26 -5.95
CA ALA A 476 -26.26 17.72 -5.13
C ALA A 476 -26.63 18.82 -4.11
N LEU A 477 -27.82 19.41 -4.22
CA LEU A 477 -28.25 20.54 -3.36
C LEU A 477 -28.45 20.14 -1.88
N PRO A 478 -28.20 21.05 -0.93
CA PRO A 478 -28.39 20.79 0.49
C PRO A 478 -29.88 20.71 0.87
N PRO A 479 -30.23 19.99 1.98
CA PRO A 479 -31.61 19.77 2.41
C PRO A 479 -32.46 21.05 2.49
N GLU A 480 -31.94 22.11 3.11
CA GLU A 480 -32.66 23.38 3.24
C GLU A 480 -32.97 24.05 1.89
N GLN A 481 -32.10 23.86 0.88
CA GLN A 481 -32.29 24.46 -0.43
C GLN A 481 -33.25 23.64 -1.30
N ILE A 482 -33.17 22.31 -1.30
CA ILE A 482 -34.02 21.44 -2.14
C ILE A 482 -35.47 21.33 -1.63
N LYS A 483 -35.71 21.63 -0.35
CA LYS A 483 -37.02 21.51 0.32
C LYS A 483 -38.22 22.12 -0.45
N PRO A 484 -38.16 23.32 -1.06
CA PRO A 484 -39.31 23.90 -1.78
C PRO A 484 -39.72 23.10 -3.03
N LEU A 485 -38.80 22.36 -3.64
CA LEU A 485 -39.10 21.44 -4.76
C LEU A 485 -39.91 20.24 -4.27
N LEU A 486 -39.54 19.66 -3.13
CA LEU A 486 -40.27 18.55 -2.50
C LEU A 486 -41.67 19.00 -2.06
N GLU A 487 -41.79 20.17 -1.43
CA GLU A 487 -43.08 20.73 -1.01
C GLU A 487 -44.04 20.99 -2.19
N ALA A 488 -43.54 21.51 -3.32
CA ALA A 488 -44.35 21.69 -4.52
C ALA A 488 -44.70 20.35 -5.20
N TYR A 489 -43.75 19.41 -5.27
CA TYR A 489 -44.00 18.07 -5.83
C TYR A 489 -45.09 17.32 -5.06
N PHE A 490 -45.00 17.29 -3.71
CA PHE A 490 -46.02 16.70 -2.85
C PHE A 490 -47.32 17.53 -2.71
N ARG A 491 -47.43 18.70 -3.36
CA ARG A 491 -48.69 19.45 -3.48
C ARG A 491 -49.44 19.15 -4.78
N GLY A 492 -48.75 18.75 -5.85
CA GLY A 492 -49.36 18.23 -7.08
C GLY A 492 -49.62 16.73 -7.00
N ASP A 493 -48.58 15.90 -7.21
CA ASP A 493 -48.67 14.42 -7.21
C ASP A 493 -49.06 13.83 -5.84
N GLY A 494 -49.01 14.65 -4.78
CA GLY A 494 -49.15 14.23 -3.39
C GLY A 494 -50.58 14.19 -2.88
N ASN A 495 -50.89 13.16 -2.11
CA ASN A 495 -52.17 12.99 -1.43
C ASN A 495 -51.93 12.69 0.06
N VAL A 496 -52.67 13.39 0.93
CA VAL A 496 -52.55 13.27 2.38
C VAL A 496 -53.70 12.45 2.94
N CYS A 497 -53.38 11.43 3.73
CA CYS A 497 -54.33 10.58 4.43
C CYS A 497 -54.08 10.66 5.93
N ASP A 498 -54.99 11.33 6.64
CA ASP A 498 -55.04 11.26 8.10
C ASP A 498 -55.50 9.86 8.54
N LYS A 499 -54.86 9.32 9.58
CA LYS A 499 -55.19 8.06 10.24
C LYS A 499 -55.35 8.22 11.75
N GLY A 500 -55.70 9.43 12.21
CA GLY A 500 -56.05 9.80 13.59
C GLY A 500 -54.87 9.87 14.57
N ASN A 501 -53.84 9.05 14.38
CA ASN A 501 -52.63 9.02 15.21
C ASN A 501 -51.33 9.23 14.40
N SER A 502 -51.42 9.51 13.10
CA SER A 502 -50.27 9.81 12.22
C SER A 502 -50.76 10.31 10.86
N VAL A 503 -50.06 11.26 10.25
CA VAL A 503 -50.37 11.77 8.91
C VAL A 503 -49.56 11.01 7.86
N MET A 504 -50.23 10.39 6.89
CA MET A 504 -49.60 9.63 5.80
C MET A 504 -49.57 10.44 4.51
N TYR A 505 -48.37 10.68 3.98
CA TYR A 505 -48.14 11.32 2.70
C TYR A 505 -47.81 10.25 1.66
N ARG A 506 -48.45 10.33 0.48
CA ARG A 506 -48.15 9.48 -0.68
C ARG A 506 -48.07 10.34 -1.94
N ALA A 507 -47.05 10.13 -2.77
CA ALA A 507 -46.99 10.66 -4.15
C ALA A 507 -46.78 9.51 -5.12
N ALA A 508 -47.30 9.60 -6.34
CA ALA A 508 -47.33 8.47 -7.27
C ALA A 508 -46.88 8.86 -8.68
N THR A 509 -45.72 8.34 -9.10
CA THR A 509 -45.10 8.65 -10.40
C THR A 509 -44.99 7.41 -11.30
N ALA A 510 -44.86 7.64 -12.61
CA ALA A 510 -44.52 6.61 -13.59
C ALA A 510 -43.01 6.43 -13.80
N SER A 511 -42.17 7.31 -13.23
CA SER A 511 -40.71 7.22 -13.33
C SER A 511 -40.11 6.51 -12.12
N GLU A 512 -39.45 5.38 -12.37
CA GLU A 512 -38.72 4.62 -11.37
C GLU A 512 -37.55 5.43 -10.76
N ILE A 513 -36.81 6.14 -11.63
CA ILE A 513 -35.67 6.98 -11.23
C ILE A 513 -36.16 8.13 -10.33
N LEU A 514 -37.28 8.78 -10.67
CA LEU A 514 -37.80 9.85 -9.83
C LEU A 514 -38.25 9.33 -8.46
N ALA A 515 -38.84 8.13 -8.39
CA ALA A 515 -39.20 7.52 -7.11
C ALA A 515 -37.97 7.21 -6.23
N GLN A 516 -36.89 6.68 -6.80
CA GLN A 516 -35.60 6.50 -6.12
C GLN A 516 -35.05 7.84 -5.60
N GLN A 517 -34.98 8.85 -6.46
CA GLN A 517 -34.44 10.18 -6.13
C GLN A 517 -35.25 10.89 -5.04
N ILE A 518 -36.58 10.82 -5.09
CA ILE A 518 -37.45 11.40 -4.04
C ILE A 518 -37.32 10.62 -2.72
N GLN A 519 -37.15 9.29 -2.74
CA GLN A 519 -36.84 8.53 -1.52
C GLN A 519 -35.53 8.99 -0.88
N GLU A 520 -34.47 9.19 -1.67
CA GLU A 520 -33.18 9.64 -1.13
C GLU A 520 -33.23 11.09 -0.65
N LEU A 521 -33.84 12.01 -1.40
CA LEU A 521 -34.00 13.39 -0.95
C LEU A 521 -34.81 13.49 0.35
N LEU A 522 -35.87 12.70 0.52
CA LEU A 522 -36.60 12.61 1.79
C LEU A 522 -35.72 12.05 2.92
N ALA A 523 -34.90 11.03 2.65
CA ALA A 523 -33.96 10.49 3.63
C ALA A 523 -32.99 11.56 4.16
N ARG A 524 -32.51 12.46 3.27
CA ARG A 524 -31.67 13.62 3.64
C ARG A 524 -32.41 14.69 4.47
N GLN A 525 -33.75 14.78 4.37
CA GLN A 525 -34.60 15.59 5.26
C GLN A 525 -34.88 14.90 6.63
N GLY A 526 -34.29 13.73 6.90
CA GLY A 526 -34.61 12.93 8.09
C GLY A 526 -35.90 12.12 7.99
N ILE A 527 -36.48 11.99 6.78
CA ILE A 527 -37.75 11.31 6.51
C ILE A 527 -37.49 10.01 5.75
N TYR A 528 -37.56 8.86 6.44
CA TYR A 528 -37.51 7.57 5.75
C TYR A 528 -38.81 7.32 4.96
N ALA A 529 -38.70 7.29 3.63
CA ALA A 529 -39.79 6.95 2.73
C ALA A 529 -39.69 5.50 2.24
N SER A 530 -40.84 4.89 1.99
CA SER A 530 -40.96 3.56 1.37
C SER A 530 -41.51 3.68 -0.05
N ILE A 531 -41.08 2.81 -0.96
CA ILE A 531 -41.59 2.76 -2.34
C ILE A 531 -42.47 1.52 -2.50
N GLN A 532 -43.68 1.71 -3.01
CA GLN A 532 -44.63 0.64 -3.36
C GLN A 532 -44.83 0.62 -4.87
N VAL A 533 -44.65 -0.53 -5.51
CA VAL A 533 -44.85 -0.68 -6.96
C VAL A 533 -46.21 -1.29 -7.25
N ARG A 534 -47.04 -0.59 -8.02
CA ARG A 534 -48.21 -1.16 -8.69
C ARG A 534 -47.80 -1.53 -10.12
N ARG A 535 -47.65 -2.83 -10.38
CA ARG A 535 -47.32 -3.34 -11.71
C ARG A 535 -48.44 -3.07 -12.72
N ARG A 536 -48.04 -2.94 -13.98
CA ARG A 536 -48.89 -2.83 -15.17
C ARG A 536 -49.98 -3.90 -15.18
N GLY A 537 -51.12 -3.49 -15.70
CA GLY A 537 -52.26 -4.35 -16.02
C GLY A 537 -53.25 -3.57 -16.84
N ASP A 538 -54.42 -4.16 -17.04
CA ASP A 538 -55.54 -3.51 -17.70
C ASP A 538 -56.47 -2.91 -16.66
N ASP A 539 -56.91 -1.68 -16.92
CA ASP A 539 -57.89 -0.94 -16.12
C ASP A 539 -59.04 -0.48 -17.00
N THR A 540 -60.22 -0.24 -16.45
CA THR A 540 -61.42 0.14 -17.24
C THR A 540 -62.01 1.45 -16.77
N ILE A 541 -61.64 2.55 -17.44
CA ILE A 541 -62.18 3.89 -17.15
C ILE A 541 -63.23 4.23 -18.21
N GLN A 542 -64.45 4.51 -17.78
CA GLN A 542 -65.59 4.87 -18.65
C GLN A 542 -65.80 3.89 -19.83
N GLY A 543 -65.66 2.60 -19.58
CA GLY A 543 -65.86 1.54 -20.59
C GLY A 543 -64.71 1.37 -21.60
N ARG A 544 -63.58 2.06 -21.42
CA ARG A 544 -62.37 1.90 -22.24
C ARG A 544 -61.30 1.14 -21.45
N THR A 545 -60.76 0.07 -22.04
CA THR A 545 -59.57 -0.60 -21.53
C THR A 545 -58.35 0.30 -21.67
N ILE A 546 -57.64 0.52 -20.57
CA ILE A 546 -56.42 1.33 -20.52
C ILE A 546 -55.29 0.46 -19.94
N HIS A 547 -54.23 0.28 -20.72
CA HIS A 547 -53.00 -0.35 -20.25
C HIS A 547 -52.27 0.63 -19.33
N ARG A 548 -52.42 0.50 -18.01
CA ARG A 548 -51.68 1.35 -17.06
C ARG A 548 -50.21 0.97 -17.05
N HIS A 549 -49.32 1.97 -17.03
CA HIS A 549 -47.89 1.74 -16.78
C HIS A 549 -47.64 1.31 -15.33
N ASP A 550 -46.44 0.81 -15.04
CA ASP A 550 -45.97 0.62 -13.67
C ASP A 550 -46.01 1.97 -12.92
N GLN A 551 -46.61 1.97 -11.73
CA GLN A 551 -46.75 3.17 -10.89
C GLN A 551 -45.97 2.97 -9.59
N TYR A 552 -45.01 3.86 -9.37
CA TYR A 552 -44.15 3.91 -8.19
C TYR A 552 -44.72 4.90 -7.19
N ILE A 553 -45.18 4.41 -6.04
CA ILE A 553 -45.81 5.22 -5.00
C ILE A 553 -44.82 5.40 -3.86
N VAL A 554 -44.30 6.62 -3.69
CA VAL A 554 -43.47 7.01 -2.55
C VAL A 554 -44.39 7.31 -1.38
N VAL A 555 -44.23 6.61 -0.26
CA VAL A 555 -45.08 6.74 0.94
C VAL A 555 -44.23 6.96 2.18
N TYR A 556 -44.51 8.04 2.92
CA TYR A 556 -43.96 8.30 4.24
C TYR A 556 -45.04 8.71 5.24
N THR A 557 -44.68 8.79 6.52
CA THR A 557 -45.62 9.13 7.61
C THR A 557 -44.94 10.05 8.61
N VAL A 558 -45.60 11.16 8.92
CA VAL A 558 -45.19 12.09 9.99
C VAL A 558 -45.84 11.65 11.31
N ASP A 559 -45.18 11.95 12.44
CA ASP A 559 -45.66 11.71 13.81
C ASP A 559 -46.07 10.27 14.17
N LYS A 560 -45.23 9.30 13.80
CA LYS A 560 -45.35 7.93 14.33
C LYS A 560 -44.94 7.88 15.81
N ARG A 561 -45.94 7.94 16.70
CA ARG A 561 -45.81 7.60 18.14
C ARG A 561 -45.22 6.19 18.38
N TRP A 562 -45.34 5.31 17.38
CA TRP A 562 -44.70 3.99 17.32
C TRP A 562 -44.14 3.74 15.91
N SER A 563 -42.89 4.13 15.66
CA SER A 563 -42.16 3.70 14.45
C SER A 563 -41.39 2.41 14.71
N GLU A 564 -41.26 1.56 13.69
CA GLU A 564 -40.32 0.42 13.73
C GLU A 564 -38.90 0.81 13.29
N ILE A 565 -38.77 1.93 12.56
CA ILE A 565 -37.48 2.49 12.13
C ILE A 565 -36.86 3.25 13.30
N ARG A 566 -35.53 3.25 13.40
CA ARG A 566 -34.76 4.21 14.21
C ARG A 566 -33.89 5.08 13.30
N GLN A 567 -33.49 6.26 13.77
CA GLN A 567 -32.56 7.12 13.04
C GLN A 567 -31.51 7.72 13.96
N THR A 568 -30.29 7.79 13.46
CA THR A 568 -29.21 8.61 13.99
C THR A 568 -29.12 9.90 13.16
N GLU A 569 -28.13 10.75 13.45
CA GLU A 569 -27.80 11.89 12.58
C GLU A 569 -27.39 11.43 11.17
N ARG A 570 -26.73 10.27 11.04
CA ARG A 570 -26.07 9.81 9.80
C ARG A 570 -26.83 8.74 9.00
N TYR A 571 -27.74 7.98 9.62
CA TYR A 571 -28.42 6.87 8.94
C TYR A 571 -29.76 6.50 9.58
N PHE A 572 -30.55 5.69 8.86
CA PHE A 572 -31.71 4.99 9.38
C PHE A 572 -31.38 3.52 9.64
N LEU A 573 -32.00 2.96 10.68
CA LEU A 573 -31.95 1.54 11.05
C LEU A 573 -33.30 0.92 10.69
N VAL A 574 -33.33 0.07 9.67
CA VAL A 574 -34.54 -0.43 9.02
C VAL A 574 -34.68 -1.94 9.25
N PRO A 575 -35.76 -2.43 9.90
CA PRO A 575 -35.88 -3.85 10.21
C PRO A 575 -36.11 -4.72 8.95
N ILE A 576 -35.42 -5.85 8.89
CA ILE A 576 -35.67 -6.93 7.94
C ILE A 576 -37.06 -7.54 8.24
N LYS A 577 -37.87 -7.73 7.20
CA LYS A 577 -39.24 -8.26 7.28
C LYS A 577 -39.37 -9.69 6.73
N GLU A 578 -38.62 -10.02 5.69
CA GLU A 578 -38.59 -11.36 5.08
C GLU A 578 -37.18 -11.64 4.57
N ILE A 579 -36.72 -12.88 4.70
CA ILE A 579 -35.50 -13.38 4.05
C ILE A 579 -35.93 -14.64 3.28
N LYS A 580 -35.65 -14.67 1.98
CA LYS A 580 -35.86 -15.87 1.15
C LYS A 580 -34.51 -16.49 0.76
N ARG A 581 -34.52 -17.82 0.61
CA ARG A 581 -33.43 -18.63 0.06
C ARG A 581 -33.95 -19.34 -1.19
N ALA A 582 -33.15 -19.36 -2.26
CA ALA A 582 -33.47 -20.05 -3.50
C ALA A 582 -32.16 -20.51 -4.20
N PRO A 583 -32.17 -21.63 -4.95
CA PRO A 583 -31.02 -21.99 -5.78
C PRO A 583 -30.84 -20.99 -6.93
N TYR A 584 -29.59 -20.68 -7.25
CA TYR A 584 -29.21 -19.79 -8.35
C TYR A 584 -28.04 -20.39 -9.14
N GLU A 585 -28.02 -20.15 -10.45
CA GLU A 585 -26.95 -20.53 -11.37
C GLU A 585 -26.80 -19.42 -12.42
N GLY A 586 -25.66 -18.73 -12.43
CA GLY A 586 -25.47 -17.51 -13.23
C GLY A 586 -24.19 -16.75 -12.88
N PHE A 587 -24.07 -15.51 -13.38
CA PHE A 587 -22.93 -14.63 -13.06
C PHE A 587 -23.23 -13.75 -11.85
N VAL A 588 -22.21 -13.62 -10.99
CA VAL A 588 -22.23 -12.77 -9.80
C VAL A 588 -21.04 -11.81 -9.80
N PHE A 589 -21.21 -10.67 -9.12
CA PHE A 589 -20.40 -9.46 -9.24
C PHE A 589 -20.04 -8.90 -7.86
N ASN A 590 -18.93 -8.18 -7.76
CA ASN A 590 -18.53 -7.43 -6.57
C ASN A 590 -17.68 -6.22 -7.00
N LEU A 591 -17.42 -5.24 -6.12
CA LEU A 591 -16.69 -4.01 -6.42
C LEU A 591 -15.49 -3.84 -5.48
N ASP A 592 -14.34 -3.42 -6.02
CA ASP A 592 -13.31 -2.72 -5.23
C ASP A 592 -13.52 -1.22 -5.44
N VAL A 593 -13.71 -0.49 -4.34
CA VAL A 593 -14.01 0.94 -4.30
C VAL A 593 -13.16 1.65 -3.24
N GLU A 594 -12.65 2.80 -3.64
CA GLU A 594 -11.68 3.62 -2.91
C GLU A 594 -12.27 4.31 -1.67
N GLY A 595 -11.62 4.11 -0.51
CA GLY A 595 -11.90 4.81 0.73
C GLY A 595 -12.38 3.85 1.83
N PRO A 596 -13.66 3.87 2.23
CA PRO A 596 -14.20 3.05 3.31
C PRO A 596 -14.43 1.57 2.96
N ASN A 597 -14.02 1.12 1.76
CA ASN A 597 -14.24 -0.23 1.24
C ASN A 597 -15.71 -0.70 1.28
N SER A 598 -16.65 0.20 0.98
CA SER A 598 -18.09 -0.05 1.07
C SER A 598 -18.87 0.60 -0.08
N TYR A 599 -20.06 0.05 -0.39
CA TYR A 599 -20.97 0.61 -1.39
C TYR A 599 -22.45 0.33 -1.07
N LEU A 600 -23.38 1.10 -1.67
CA LEU A 600 -24.83 0.96 -1.43
C LEU A 600 -25.55 0.14 -2.51
N VAL A 601 -26.14 -1.00 -2.11
CA VAL A 601 -27.05 -1.82 -2.93
C VAL A 601 -28.50 -1.54 -2.51
N ARG A 602 -29.37 -1.10 -3.43
CA ARG A 602 -30.76 -0.67 -3.15
C ARG A 602 -30.91 0.38 -2.02
N GLY A 603 -29.84 1.09 -1.69
CA GLY A 603 -29.75 2.05 -0.57
C GLY A 603 -29.26 1.48 0.77
N PHE A 604 -28.86 0.20 0.83
CA PHE A 604 -28.28 -0.43 2.02
C PHE A 604 -26.79 -0.73 1.83
N ALA A 605 -26.00 -0.59 2.89
CA ALA A 605 -24.54 -0.72 2.81
C ALA A 605 -24.04 -2.17 2.82
N VAL A 606 -23.12 -2.46 1.90
CA VAL A 606 -22.33 -3.70 1.76
C VAL A 606 -20.83 -3.37 1.65
N HIS A 607 -19.95 -4.36 1.83
CA HIS A 607 -18.50 -4.18 1.91
C HIS A 607 -17.75 -4.91 0.78
N ASN A 608 -16.57 -4.41 0.40
CA ASN A 608 -15.63 -5.06 -0.52
C ASN A 608 -14.99 -6.29 0.17
N CYS A 609 -14.35 -7.18 -0.59
CA CYS A 609 -13.42 -8.18 -0.04
C CYS A 609 -11.98 -7.72 -0.34
N THR A 610 -11.11 -7.51 0.66
CA THR A 610 -9.69 -7.12 0.41
C THR A 610 -8.79 -7.19 1.65
N ALA A 611 -7.66 -7.92 1.57
CA ALA A 611 -6.64 -8.01 2.62
C ALA A 611 -5.20 -7.73 2.11
N PRO A 612 -4.19 -7.42 2.98
CA PRO A 612 -2.87 -6.91 2.56
C PRO A 612 -1.64 -7.79 2.95
N ILE A 613 -0.43 -7.21 2.80
CA ILE A 613 0.89 -7.86 2.55
C ILE A 613 1.87 -7.83 3.77
N TYR A 614 2.94 -8.65 3.74
CA TYR A 614 3.75 -9.10 4.90
C TYR A 614 5.28 -8.78 4.85
N SER A 615 6.08 -9.23 5.84
CA SER A 615 7.45 -8.71 6.09
C SER A 615 8.45 -9.63 6.84
N LYS A 616 9.77 -9.31 6.69
CA LYS A 616 10.99 -9.64 7.49
C LYS A 616 11.82 -10.90 7.18
N GLU A 617 13.14 -10.75 7.35
CA GLU A 617 14.16 -11.82 7.29
C GLU A 617 13.86 -12.98 8.26
N SER A 618 13.92 -14.21 7.75
CA SER A 618 13.80 -15.48 8.49
C SER A 618 14.16 -16.65 7.57
N LEU A 619 14.37 -17.85 8.13
CA LEU A 619 14.34 -19.09 7.34
C LEU A 619 12.89 -19.56 7.22
N HIS A 620 12.32 -19.61 6.03
CA HIS A 620 10.99 -20.16 5.78
C HIS A 620 11.13 -21.52 5.08
N ALA A 621 10.93 -22.60 5.83
CA ALA A 621 11.08 -23.98 5.35
C ALA A 621 9.82 -24.79 5.68
N ALA A 622 8.71 -24.41 5.03
CA ALA A 622 7.42 -25.06 5.18
C ALA A 622 7.30 -26.38 4.42
N VAL A 623 6.36 -27.22 4.87
CA VAL A 623 6.01 -28.50 4.22
C VAL A 623 4.50 -28.56 4.00
N VAL A 624 4.08 -28.90 2.79
CA VAL A 624 2.65 -29.05 2.42
C VAL A 624 2.42 -30.42 1.81
N GLU A 625 1.62 -31.24 2.49
CA GLU A 625 1.20 -32.60 2.08
C GLU A 625 -0.30 -32.57 1.72
N LEU A 626 -0.64 -32.82 0.46
CA LEU A 626 -2.03 -32.91 -0.01
C LEU A 626 -2.36 -34.34 -0.45
N ILE A 627 -3.55 -34.83 -0.13
CA ILE A 627 -3.98 -36.21 -0.40
C ILE A 627 -5.40 -36.19 -0.94
N ALA A 628 -5.57 -36.46 -2.24
CA ALA A 628 -6.86 -36.58 -2.90
C ALA A 628 -7.18 -38.05 -3.18
N LYS A 629 -8.12 -38.62 -2.41
CA LYS A 629 -8.63 -40.00 -2.53
C LYS A 629 -9.50 -40.15 -3.79
N ARG A 630 -10.06 -41.36 -4.01
CA ARG A 630 -10.79 -41.70 -5.25
C ARG A 630 -11.85 -40.66 -5.62
N GLY A 631 -11.79 -40.13 -6.83
CA GLY A 631 -12.75 -39.15 -7.35
C GLY A 631 -12.78 -37.79 -6.63
N ALA A 632 -11.82 -37.52 -5.74
CA ALA A 632 -11.77 -36.26 -5.00
C ALA A 632 -11.22 -35.10 -5.85
N HIS A 633 -11.67 -33.87 -5.58
CA HIS A 633 -11.18 -32.64 -6.23
C HIS A 633 -10.62 -31.67 -5.19
N LEU A 634 -9.32 -31.39 -5.27
CA LEU A 634 -8.56 -30.65 -4.26
C LEU A 634 -7.75 -29.52 -4.91
N ARG A 635 -8.07 -28.26 -4.59
CA ARG A 635 -7.38 -27.06 -5.10
C ARG A 635 -6.58 -26.38 -4.01
N TYR A 636 -5.31 -26.03 -4.29
CA TYR A 636 -4.42 -25.36 -3.35
C TYR A 636 -3.74 -24.11 -3.96
N THR A 637 -4.25 -22.94 -3.59
CA THR A 637 -3.67 -21.65 -4.00
C THR A 637 -2.67 -21.18 -2.95
N THR A 638 -1.47 -20.75 -3.37
CA THR A 638 -0.59 -19.92 -2.55
C THR A 638 -0.38 -18.58 -3.25
N LEU A 639 -0.47 -17.46 -2.54
CA LEU A 639 0.35 -16.28 -2.87
C LEU A 639 1.30 -16.03 -1.69
N GLN A 640 2.49 -15.52 -1.99
CA GLN A 640 3.46 -15.10 -0.99
C GLN A 640 4.05 -13.77 -1.44
N ASN A 641 4.49 -12.97 -0.47
CA ASN A 641 5.30 -11.80 -0.73
C ASN A 641 6.30 -11.64 0.42
N TRP A 642 7.59 -11.63 0.10
CA TRP A 642 8.67 -11.74 1.08
C TRP A 642 9.62 -10.56 0.91
N SER A 643 10.00 -9.92 2.03
CA SER A 643 11.24 -9.15 2.03
C SER A 643 12.38 -10.07 1.58
N ASN A 644 13.22 -9.58 0.67
CA ASN A 644 14.16 -10.41 -0.08
C ASN A 644 15.17 -11.17 0.81
N ASP A 645 15.33 -10.79 2.07
CA ASP A 645 16.21 -11.41 3.08
C ASP A 645 15.70 -12.78 3.60
N VAL A 646 14.54 -13.26 3.15
CA VAL A 646 13.99 -14.57 3.51
C VAL A 646 14.58 -15.69 2.64
N TYR A 647 15.19 -16.70 3.26
CA TYR A 647 15.44 -17.97 2.57
C TYR A 647 14.14 -18.77 2.50
N ASN A 648 13.49 -18.71 1.35
CA ASN A 648 12.19 -19.33 1.07
C ASN A 648 12.40 -20.70 0.39
N LEU A 649 12.33 -21.79 1.16
CA LEU A 649 12.79 -23.14 0.78
C LEU A 649 11.70 -24.20 1.05
N VAL A 650 10.61 -24.16 0.27
CA VAL A 650 9.38 -24.92 0.58
C VAL A 650 9.32 -26.27 -0.13
N THR A 651 8.96 -27.33 0.60
CA THR A 651 8.65 -28.65 0.01
C THR A 651 7.12 -28.82 -0.09
N LYS A 652 6.58 -28.78 -1.31
CA LYS A 652 5.14 -28.84 -1.60
C LYS A 652 4.82 -30.08 -2.45
N ARG A 653 3.97 -31.00 -1.97
CA ARG A 653 3.60 -32.22 -2.71
C ARG A 653 2.17 -32.70 -2.45
N ALA A 654 1.52 -33.17 -3.51
CA ALA A 654 0.24 -33.85 -3.49
C ALA A 654 0.33 -35.31 -3.97
N VAL A 655 -0.59 -36.13 -3.52
CA VAL A 655 -0.91 -37.45 -4.09
C VAL A 655 -2.35 -37.45 -4.61
N ALA A 656 -2.54 -37.94 -5.83
CA ALA A 656 -3.84 -38.12 -6.47
C ALA A 656 -4.10 -39.62 -6.75
N TYR A 657 -5.17 -40.14 -6.16
CA TYR A 657 -5.65 -41.52 -6.34
C TYR A 657 -6.68 -41.60 -7.49
N GLU A 658 -7.38 -42.74 -7.62
CA GLU A 658 -8.17 -43.09 -8.81
C GLU A 658 -9.22 -42.03 -9.18
N ASP A 659 -9.20 -41.53 -10.41
CA ASP A 659 -10.03 -40.41 -10.93
C ASP A 659 -9.97 -39.10 -10.10
N ALA A 660 -9.03 -38.94 -9.17
CA ALA A 660 -8.85 -37.74 -8.36
C ALA A 660 -8.18 -36.61 -9.16
N THR A 661 -8.41 -35.36 -8.78
CA THR A 661 -7.86 -34.16 -9.45
C THR A 661 -7.25 -33.18 -8.44
N VAL A 662 -6.04 -32.68 -8.72
CA VAL A 662 -5.33 -31.70 -7.89
C VAL A 662 -4.90 -30.47 -8.69
N GLU A 663 -5.08 -29.26 -8.13
CA GLU A 663 -4.74 -27.96 -8.74
C GLU A 663 -3.80 -27.10 -7.84
N TRP A 664 -2.79 -26.37 -8.38
CA TRP A 664 -1.76 -25.63 -7.59
C TRP A 664 -1.36 -24.21 -8.14
N VAL A 665 -1.10 -23.18 -7.28
CA VAL A 665 -0.72 -21.75 -7.64
C VAL A 665 0.36 -21.06 -6.70
N ASP A 666 1.24 -20.07 -7.11
CA ASP A 666 2.38 -19.44 -6.31
C ASP A 666 3.01 -18.02 -6.76
N ALA A 667 3.74 -17.18 -5.93
CA ALA A 667 4.41 -15.80 -6.22
C ALA A 667 5.40 -15.14 -5.12
N ASN A 668 6.11 -13.93 -5.32
CA ASN A 668 6.81 -12.96 -4.32
C ASN A 668 7.76 -11.73 -4.81
N ILE A 669 7.96 -10.55 -4.09
CA ILE A 669 8.59 -9.18 -4.50
C ILE A 669 9.32 -8.23 -3.38
N GLY A 670 10.23 -7.21 -3.66
CA GLY A 670 10.66 -6.05 -2.72
C GLY A 670 11.89 -5.06 -3.02
N CYS A 671 12.00 -3.76 -2.53
CA CYS A 671 12.97 -2.62 -2.98
C CYS A 671 13.42 -1.39 -2.02
N LEU A 672 14.29 -0.39 -2.45
CA LEU A 672 14.98 0.82 -1.75
C LEU A 672 15.08 2.18 -2.61
N THR A 673 15.77 3.34 -2.33
CA THR A 673 15.68 4.79 -2.86
C THR A 673 16.85 5.52 -3.66
N ALA A 674 16.63 6.67 -4.37
CA ALA A 674 17.51 7.33 -5.40
C ALA A 674 18.51 8.50 -5.13
N ASP A 675 18.20 9.56 -4.37
CA ASP A 675 19.09 10.76 -4.23
C ASP A 675 20.15 10.62 -3.12
N THR A 676 20.00 9.53 -2.36
CA THR A 676 20.90 8.98 -1.34
C THR A 676 22.36 9.00 -1.78
N LYS A 677 23.23 9.59 -0.95
CA LYS A 677 24.68 9.63 -1.13
C LYS A 677 25.32 8.40 -0.51
N VAL A 678 26.16 7.73 -1.27
CA VAL A 678 26.85 6.49 -0.87
C VAL A 678 28.35 6.72 -0.90
N PHE A 679 29.05 6.28 0.15
CA PHE A 679 30.48 6.52 0.31
C PHE A 679 31.30 5.42 -0.36
N LEU A 680 32.05 5.81 -1.40
CA LEU A 680 32.96 4.96 -2.15
C LEU A 680 34.43 5.34 -1.94
N ASN A 681 35.33 4.39 -2.16
CA ASN A 681 36.77 4.58 -2.18
C ASN A 681 37.35 4.30 -3.59
N PRO A 682 38.14 5.19 -4.20
CA PRO A 682 38.51 6.54 -3.78
C PRO A 682 37.51 7.63 -4.22
N ARG A 683 36.36 7.25 -4.81
CA ARG A 683 35.44 8.18 -5.50
C ARG A 683 34.66 9.14 -4.60
N GLY A 684 34.65 8.92 -3.28
CA GLY A 684 33.97 9.77 -2.31
C GLY A 684 32.47 9.51 -2.21
N ALA A 685 31.74 10.50 -1.70
CA ALA A 685 30.28 10.45 -1.65
C ALA A 685 29.69 10.73 -3.05
N VAL A 686 29.05 9.74 -3.65
CA VAL A 686 28.35 9.84 -4.95
C VAL A 686 26.86 9.56 -4.77
N ASN A 687 26.00 9.93 -5.72
CA ASN A 687 24.62 9.42 -5.70
C ASN A 687 24.62 7.89 -5.84
N ILE A 688 23.68 7.18 -5.23
CA ILE A 688 23.45 5.74 -5.43
C ILE A 688 23.32 5.40 -6.93
N THR A 689 22.69 6.27 -7.73
CA THR A 689 22.61 6.19 -9.19
C THR A 689 23.95 6.18 -9.95
N GLU A 690 25.03 6.67 -9.32
CA GLU A 690 26.37 6.74 -9.92
C GLU A 690 27.29 5.59 -9.50
N VAL A 691 26.87 4.75 -8.56
CA VAL A 691 27.63 3.58 -8.09
C VAL A 691 27.63 2.51 -9.19
N LYS A 692 28.72 1.75 -9.31
CA LYS A 692 28.94 0.73 -10.34
C LYS A 692 29.43 -0.58 -9.72
N PRO A 693 29.17 -1.74 -10.35
CA PRO A 693 29.82 -2.99 -9.98
C PRO A 693 31.35 -2.85 -9.95
N ASN A 694 31.97 -3.42 -8.93
CA ASN A 694 33.40 -3.31 -8.57
C ASN A 694 33.88 -1.94 -8.05
N ASP A 695 32.99 -0.96 -7.82
CA ASP A 695 33.33 0.14 -6.91
C ASP A 695 33.55 -0.42 -5.49
N TRP A 696 34.50 0.14 -4.74
CA TRP A 696 34.68 -0.20 -3.32
C TRP A 696 33.80 0.70 -2.46
N ILE A 697 32.86 0.12 -1.73
CA ILE A 697 31.91 0.79 -0.84
C ILE A 697 32.28 0.56 0.62
N TYR A 698 31.99 1.54 1.48
CA TYR A 698 32.12 1.39 2.93
C TYR A 698 30.86 0.74 3.53
N ALA A 699 31.07 -0.18 4.46
CA ALA A 699 30.04 -0.97 5.14
C ALA A 699 30.49 -1.33 6.57
N LEU A 700 29.57 -1.78 7.41
CA LEU A 700 29.86 -2.21 8.78
C LEU A 700 30.11 -3.72 8.84
N ASP A 701 31.22 -4.16 9.44
CA ASP A 701 31.34 -5.54 9.91
C ASP A 701 30.70 -5.67 11.29
N LEU A 702 29.58 -6.39 11.37
CA LEU A 702 28.78 -6.54 12.60
C LEU A 702 29.49 -7.35 13.69
N ASN A 703 30.55 -8.11 13.37
CA ASN A 703 31.32 -8.87 14.36
C ASN A 703 32.40 -8.01 15.01
N ALA A 704 33.10 -7.21 14.21
CA ALA A 704 34.13 -6.29 14.70
C ALA A 704 33.54 -4.98 15.26
N MET A 705 32.33 -4.60 14.82
CA MET A 705 31.76 -3.25 14.97
C MET A 705 32.63 -2.15 14.34
N GLU A 706 33.41 -2.51 13.33
CA GLU A 706 34.31 -1.63 12.58
C GLU A 706 33.82 -1.43 11.14
N ILE A 707 34.07 -0.25 10.59
CA ILE A 707 33.74 0.08 9.20
C ILE A 707 34.82 -0.50 8.29
N VAL A 708 34.40 -1.34 7.34
CA VAL A 708 35.26 -2.04 6.37
C VAL A 708 34.90 -1.63 4.94
N LYS A 709 35.79 -1.94 3.99
CA LYS A 709 35.49 -1.82 2.56
C LYS A 709 35.13 -3.18 1.96
N ARG A 710 34.14 -3.19 1.07
CA ARG A 710 33.76 -4.36 0.26
C ARG A 710 33.52 -3.92 -1.18
N PRO A 711 33.61 -4.82 -2.18
CA PRO A 711 33.19 -4.51 -3.54
C PRO A 711 31.65 -4.47 -3.64
N VAL A 712 31.15 -3.55 -4.45
CA VAL A 712 29.76 -3.54 -4.92
C VAL A 712 29.59 -4.61 -5.99
N LYS A 713 28.57 -5.46 -5.85
CA LYS A 713 28.20 -6.47 -6.85
C LYS A 713 27.21 -5.94 -7.87
N GLY A 714 26.21 -5.19 -7.41
CA GLY A 714 25.14 -4.67 -8.24
C GLY A 714 24.55 -3.38 -7.68
N VAL A 715 23.98 -2.57 -8.58
CA VAL A 715 23.26 -1.34 -8.26
C VAL A 715 21.97 -1.35 -9.06
N VAL A 716 20.84 -1.16 -8.39
CA VAL A 716 19.49 -1.39 -8.89
C VAL A 716 18.76 -0.07 -9.10
N CYS A 717 17.93 0.06 -10.14
CA CYS A 717 16.77 0.95 -10.13
C CYS A 717 15.52 0.05 -10.06
N THR A 718 14.49 0.47 -9.33
CA THR A 718 13.39 -0.39 -8.87
C THR A 718 11.99 0.23 -9.05
N GLY A 719 11.89 1.28 -9.88
CA GLY A 719 10.64 2.01 -10.17
C GLY A 719 10.54 3.37 -9.47
N VAL A 720 9.31 3.75 -9.11
CA VAL A 720 8.97 4.92 -8.27
C VAL A 720 8.05 4.41 -7.15
N LYS A 721 8.35 4.70 -5.87
CA LYS A 721 7.56 4.16 -4.73
C LYS A 721 7.37 5.21 -3.62
N PRO A 722 6.41 5.03 -2.70
CA PRO A 722 6.21 5.93 -1.57
C PRO A 722 7.42 6.00 -0.63
N VAL A 723 7.87 7.22 -0.33
CA VAL A 723 9.14 7.51 0.32
C VAL A 723 8.96 8.41 1.55
N PHE A 724 9.76 8.11 2.57
CA PHE A 724 9.79 8.78 3.85
C PHE A 724 11.19 9.33 4.10
N LYS A 725 11.26 10.59 4.55
CA LYS A 725 12.48 11.22 5.03
C LYS A 725 12.67 10.94 6.51
N LEU A 726 13.78 10.31 6.88
CA LEU A 726 14.25 10.21 8.26
C LEU A 726 15.28 11.30 8.54
N THR A 727 15.19 11.93 9.72
CA THR A 727 16.13 12.94 10.21
C THR A 727 16.61 12.61 11.63
N THR A 728 17.91 12.75 11.91
CA THR A 728 18.54 12.42 13.23
C THR A 728 18.89 13.65 14.08
N GLU A 729 19.28 13.42 15.34
CA GLU A 729 19.68 14.42 16.35
C GLU A 729 20.93 15.24 15.94
N ASN A 730 21.87 14.62 15.23
CA ASN A 730 23.00 15.31 14.59
C ASN A 730 22.68 15.79 13.15
N PHE A 731 21.39 15.86 12.78
CA PHE A 731 20.88 16.29 11.47
C PHE A 731 21.53 15.57 10.28
N ARG A 732 21.73 14.25 10.39
CA ARG A 732 21.79 13.38 9.20
C ARG A 732 20.36 13.26 8.67
N GLU A 733 20.21 13.22 7.35
CA GLU A 733 18.92 13.07 6.68
C GLU A 733 19.06 11.98 5.62
N ILE A 734 18.04 11.14 5.44
CA ILE A 734 17.99 10.12 4.39
C ILE A 734 16.54 9.86 3.99
N LYS A 735 16.31 9.57 2.71
CA LYS A 735 15.02 9.14 2.18
C LYS A 735 15.05 7.63 2.00
N ALA A 736 14.02 6.91 2.45
CA ALA A 736 13.85 5.48 2.14
C ALA A 736 12.37 5.09 2.00
N THR A 737 12.11 3.93 1.42
CA THR A 737 10.80 3.27 1.46
C THR A 737 10.45 2.85 2.89
N ALA A 738 9.15 2.67 3.19
CA ALA A 738 8.67 2.28 4.52
C ALA A 738 9.33 1.01 5.08
N ASN A 739 9.54 0.02 4.20
CA ASN A 739 10.06 -1.30 4.54
C ASN A 739 11.61 -1.35 4.65
N HIS A 740 12.35 -0.31 4.26
CA HIS A 740 13.80 -0.39 4.18
C HIS A 740 14.49 -0.32 5.57
N PRO A 741 15.39 -1.28 5.90
CA PRO A 741 15.95 -1.39 7.25
C PRO A 741 17.19 -0.55 7.55
N PHE A 742 17.21 -0.01 8.76
CA PHE A 742 18.32 0.69 9.42
C PHE A 742 18.77 -0.09 10.65
N LEU A 743 20.06 -0.07 10.96
CA LEU A 743 20.59 -0.70 12.16
C LEU A 743 20.30 0.17 13.39
N ALA A 744 19.71 -0.41 14.44
CA ALA A 744 19.21 0.31 15.61
C ALA A 744 19.61 -0.33 16.95
N LEU A 745 19.75 0.49 18.00
CA LEU A 745 19.87 0.04 19.38
C LEU A 745 18.48 -0.07 20.02
N HIS A 746 18.07 -1.30 20.32
CA HIS A 746 16.84 -1.61 21.05
C HIS A 746 17.14 -1.99 22.50
N ARG A 747 16.39 -1.39 23.43
CA ARG A 747 16.58 -1.57 24.88
C ARG A 747 15.71 -2.70 25.44
N ALA A 748 16.34 -3.83 25.73
CA ALA A 748 15.74 -4.94 26.47
C ALA A 748 15.96 -4.75 27.99
N GLY A 749 15.07 -3.99 28.63
CA GLY A 749 15.12 -3.71 30.07
C GLY A 749 16.34 -2.89 30.50
N LYS A 750 17.33 -3.56 31.11
CA LYS A 750 18.64 -2.96 31.49
C LYS A 750 19.72 -3.08 30.40
N HIS A 751 19.52 -3.96 29.42
CA HIS A 751 20.51 -4.23 28.36
C HIS A 751 20.08 -3.60 27.03
N TRP A 752 21.04 -3.45 26.13
CA TRP A 752 20.82 -2.96 24.77
C TRP A 752 21.30 -4.02 23.78
N ARG A 753 20.55 -4.21 22.69
CA ARG A 753 20.89 -5.09 21.57
C ARG A 753 20.81 -4.35 20.24
N LEU A 754 21.64 -4.76 19.30
CA LEU A 754 21.57 -4.33 17.90
C LEU A 754 20.44 -5.09 17.20
N VAL A 755 19.62 -4.38 16.41
CA VAL A 755 18.54 -4.94 15.59
C VAL A 755 18.40 -4.15 14.30
N TRP A 756 18.11 -4.81 13.18
CA TRP A 756 17.63 -4.14 11.98
C TRP A 756 16.15 -3.75 12.15
N LYS A 757 15.81 -2.51 11.79
CA LYS A 757 14.45 -1.96 11.83
C LYS A 757 14.12 -1.30 10.49
N PRO A 758 13.09 -1.77 9.76
CA PRO A 758 12.44 -0.99 8.70
C PRO A 758 12.12 0.44 9.13
N LEU A 759 12.16 1.41 8.21
CA LEU A 759 11.94 2.82 8.49
C LEU A 759 10.62 3.07 9.23
N GLU A 760 9.53 2.42 8.81
CA GLU A 760 8.21 2.45 9.46
C GLU A 760 8.20 1.99 10.93
N GLN A 761 9.22 1.24 11.36
CA GLN A 761 9.35 0.64 12.71
C GLN A 761 10.32 1.44 13.60
N LEU A 762 10.93 2.48 13.04
CA LEU A 762 11.63 3.53 13.77
C LEU A 762 10.62 4.55 14.30
N ARG A 763 10.90 5.11 15.47
CA ARG A 763 10.13 6.20 16.08
C ARG A 763 11.05 7.37 16.39
N VAL A 764 10.49 8.57 16.48
CA VAL A 764 11.20 9.71 17.08
C VAL A 764 11.67 9.32 18.49
N GLY A 765 12.97 9.44 18.74
CA GLY A 765 13.65 8.98 19.95
C GLY A 765 14.32 7.60 19.89
N ASP A 766 14.06 6.77 18.86
CA ASP A 766 14.83 5.53 18.63
C ASP A 766 16.28 5.85 18.26
N TYR A 767 17.21 5.00 18.70
CA TYR A 767 18.64 5.14 18.45
C TYR A 767 19.07 4.34 17.21
N ILE A 768 19.62 4.99 16.19
CA ILE A 768 20.09 4.34 14.94
C ILE A 768 21.57 4.59 14.64
N ALA A 769 22.19 3.61 13.99
CA ALA A 769 23.61 3.53 13.67
C ALA A 769 24.03 4.56 12.61
N LEU A 770 25.14 5.24 12.88
CA LEU A 770 25.84 6.09 11.93
C LEU A 770 27.36 5.89 12.02
N THR A 771 28.07 6.30 10.97
CA THR A 771 29.53 6.24 10.90
C THR A 771 30.16 7.50 11.53
N GLN A 772 30.93 7.33 12.60
CA GLN A 772 31.83 8.38 13.11
C GLN A 772 33.16 8.28 12.38
N GLY A 773 33.18 8.86 11.17
CA GLY A 773 34.31 8.82 10.25
C GLY A 773 34.33 7.56 9.38
N LEU A 774 35.32 7.49 8.49
CA LEU A 774 35.59 6.35 7.62
C LEU A 774 37.08 5.97 7.73
N PRO A 775 37.47 4.71 7.45
CA PRO A 775 38.86 4.25 7.45
C PRO A 775 39.82 5.18 6.69
N ASP A 776 40.91 5.58 7.34
CA ASP A 776 41.95 6.43 6.73
C ASP A 776 42.93 5.60 5.89
N GLU A 777 42.41 5.09 4.77
CA GLU A 777 43.17 4.34 3.76
C GLU A 777 43.40 5.16 2.48
N GLY A 778 43.32 6.50 2.61
CA GLY A 778 43.60 7.44 1.53
C GLY A 778 45.09 7.53 1.20
N LYS A 779 45.41 8.00 -0.01
CA LYS A 779 46.79 8.26 -0.46
C LYS A 779 46.92 9.69 -0.99
N PRO A 780 48.08 10.34 -0.87
CA PRO A 780 48.34 11.61 -1.54
C PRO A 780 47.96 11.52 -3.02
N TYR A 781 47.20 12.48 -3.51
CA TYR A 781 46.73 12.48 -4.90
C TYR A 781 47.87 12.95 -5.81
N HIS A 782 48.19 12.14 -6.82
CA HIS A 782 49.22 12.47 -7.82
C HIS A 782 48.66 13.47 -8.84
N ILE A 783 49.35 14.60 -9.00
CA ILE A 783 48.92 15.73 -9.81
C ILE A 783 49.64 15.66 -11.16
N ASP A 784 49.07 14.88 -12.10
CA ASP A 784 49.51 14.90 -13.50
C ASP A 784 48.96 16.16 -14.19
N TYR A 785 49.80 17.20 -14.24
CA TYR A 785 49.50 18.46 -14.90
C TYR A 785 50.64 18.86 -15.84
N GLN A 786 50.30 19.02 -17.12
CA GLN A 786 51.20 19.52 -18.16
C GLN A 786 50.78 20.95 -18.54
N PRO A 787 51.62 21.97 -18.34
CA PRO A 787 51.23 23.36 -18.58
C PRO A 787 50.85 23.63 -20.04
N SER A 788 49.62 24.10 -20.28
CA SER A 788 49.14 24.43 -21.63
C SER A 788 49.90 25.63 -22.23
N LEU A 789 50.37 26.54 -21.37
CA LEU A 789 50.95 27.84 -21.72
C LEU A 789 52.48 27.78 -21.89
N LYS A 790 52.95 27.63 -23.13
CA LYS A 790 54.37 27.42 -23.49
C LYS A 790 55.35 28.61 -23.25
N ARG A 791 54.89 29.79 -22.81
CA ARG A 791 55.76 30.97 -22.58
C ARG A 791 55.31 31.83 -21.38
N THR A 792 56.10 31.83 -20.30
CA THR A 792 56.03 32.80 -19.20
C THR A 792 57.44 33.27 -18.79
N ARG A 793 57.53 34.43 -18.13
CA ARG A 793 58.80 35.00 -17.63
C ARG A 793 59.22 34.45 -16.27
N ILE A 794 58.29 33.87 -15.52
CA ILE A 794 58.48 33.20 -14.23
C ILE A 794 57.82 31.83 -14.37
N LYS A 795 58.54 30.77 -13.99
CA LYS A 795 58.02 29.41 -13.87
C LYS A 795 57.76 29.14 -12.39
N PRO A 796 56.51 28.92 -11.94
CA PRO A 796 56.28 28.47 -10.57
C PRO A 796 56.82 27.05 -10.38
N TYR A 797 57.21 26.71 -9.15
CA TYR A 797 57.23 25.31 -8.73
C TYR A 797 55.79 24.78 -8.75
N LEU A 798 55.61 23.51 -9.09
CA LEU A 798 54.30 22.87 -9.15
C LEU A 798 54.39 21.54 -8.40
N PRO A 799 53.69 21.38 -7.27
CA PRO A 799 53.65 20.11 -6.55
C PRO A 799 53.12 18.99 -7.44
N ARG A 800 53.82 17.84 -7.43
CA ARG A 800 53.38 16.62 -8.12
C ARG A 800 52.45 15.74 -7.29
N GLU A 801 52.31 16.03 -6.00
CA GLU A 801 51.45 15.30 -5.07
C GLU A 801 50.82 16.28 -4.08
N THR A 802 49.69 15.90 -3.49
CA THR A 802 49.03 16.70 -2.46
C THR A 802 49.73 16.60 -1.10
N SER A 803 49.83 17.74 -0.42
CA SER A 803 50.34 17.88 0.95
C SER A 803 49.32 18.63 1.80
N GLU A 804 49.45 18.56 3.13
CA GLU A 804 48.58 19.35 4.03
C GLU A 804 48.67 20.85 3.74
N GLU A 805 49.86 21.36 3.43
CA GLU A 805 50.08 22.76 3.05
C GLU A 805 49.33 23.15 1.76
N LEU A 806 49.39 22.29 0.74
CA LEU A 806 48.66 22.51 -0.51
C LEU A 806 47.15 22.41 -0.30
N MET A 807 46.68 21.42 0.46
CA MET A 807 45.25 21.25 0.71
C MET A 807 44.65 22.41 1.51
N TRP A 808 45.37 22.94 2.51
CA TRP A 808 44.95 24.16 3.20
C TRP A 808 44.81 25.35 2.24
N LEU A 809 45.79 25.55 1.35
CA LEU A 809 45.72 26.62 0.35
C LEU A 809 44.55 26.44 -0.64
N LEU A 810 44.25 25.20 -1.03
CA LEU A 810 43.11 24.89 -1.91
C LEU A 810 41.77 25.11 -1.20
N GLY A 811 41.67 24.81 0.10
CA GLY A 811 40.50 25.14 0.92
C GLY A 811 40.29 26.66 1.02
N LEU A 812 41.35 27.42 1.32
CA LEU A 812 41.31 28.88 1.37
C LEU A 812 40.92 29.49 0.01
N TYR A 813 41.43 28.92 -1.09
CA TYR A 813 41.04 29.30 -2.45
C TYR A 813 39.56 28.99 -2.76
N LEU A 814 38.99 27.95 -2.15
CA LEU A 814 37.59 27.59 -2.35
C LEU A 814 36.61 28.62 -1.75
N GLY A 815 37.00 29.29 -0.66
CA GLY A 815 36.32 30.50 -0.17
C GLY A 815 36.76 31.73 -0.94
N ASP A 816 37.72 32.46 -0.37
CA ASP A 816 38.20 33.78 -0.80
C ASP A 816 38.92 33.84 -2.16
N GLY A 817 39.16 32.71 -2.81
CA GLY A 817 39.91 32.63 -4.06
C GLY A 817 39.11 32.95 -5.32
N PHE A 818 39.71 33.63 -6.30
CA PHE A 818 39.20 33.70 -7.67
C PHE A 818 40.31 33.88 -8.72
N ILE A 819 39.98 33.62 -9.99
CA ILE A 819 40.88 33.79 -11.15
C ILE A 819 40.38 34.91 -12.06
N GLU A 820 41.25 35.87 -12.37
CA GLU A 820 41.03 36.86 -13.42
C GLU A 820 41.44 36.28 -14.78
N ARG A 821 40.53 36.38 -15.75
CA ARG A 821 40.74 35.95 -17.14
C ARG A 821 40.91 37.18 -18.05
N GLY A 822 41.72 37.06 -19.10
CA GLY A 822 41.85 38.08 -20.14
C GLY A 822 40.72 38.01 -21.18
N GLY A 823 40.71 38.97 -22.12
CA GLY A 823 39.66 39.09 -23.15
C GLY A 823 39.44 37.86 -24.06
N ASN A 824 40.41 36.94 -24.12
CA ASN A 824 40.30 35.66 -24.84
C ASN A 824 39.95 34.48 -23.91
N ASN A 825 39.34 34.75 -22.74
CA ASN A 825 39.03 33.79 -21.67
C ASN A 825 40.24 33.09 -21.00
N ILE A 826 41.47 33.43 -21.42
CA ILE A 826 42.74 32.86 -20.91
C ILE A 826 42.97 33.29 -19.44
N PRO A 827 43.29 32.38 -18.51
CA PRO A 827 43.62 32.73 -17.12
C PRO A 827 44.89 33.58 -17.02
N ARG A 828 44.89 34.61 -16.16
CA ARG A 828 46.01 35.58 -16.03
C ARG A 828 46.52 35.80 -14.61
N ARG A 829 45.63 35.89 -13.62
CA ARG A 829 45.99 36.15 -12.22
C ARG A 829 45.12 35.32 -11.27
N VAL A 830 45.69 34.98 -10.13
CA VAL A 830 44.96 34.42 -8.97
C VAL A 830 44.82 35.53 -7.92
N TYR A 831 43.65 35.59 -7.30
CA TYR A 831 43.32 36.50 -6.22
C TYR A 831 42.86 35.70 -5.00
N PHE A 832 43.16 36.21 -3.80
CA PHE A 832 42.61 35.76 -2.53
C PHE A 832 42.12 37.01 -1.78
N ALA A 833 40.86 37.05 -1.35
CA ALA A 833 40.21 38.23 -0.75
C ALA A 833 40.58 38.51 0.73
N VAL A 834 41.75 38.05 1.18
CA VAL A 834 42.18 38.05 2.58
C VAL A 834 42.74 39.43 3.03
N PRO A 835 42.12 40.12 4.00
CA PRO A 835 42.52 41.47 4.44
C PRO A 835 43.87 41.56 5.17
N GLU A 836 44.42 42.78 5.29
CA GLU A 836 45.76 43.06 5.86
C GLU A 836 45.94 42.62 7.32
N GLY A 837 44.88 42.69 8.13
CA GLY A 837 44.89 42.28 9.55
C GLY A 837 44.45 40.84 9.82
N ASP A 838 44.28 40.02 8.77
CA ASP A 838 43.72 38.68 8.90
C ASP A 838 44.79 37.62 9.25
N PRO A 839 44.57 36.74 10.26
CA PRO A 839 45.50 35.68 10.63
C PRO A 839 45.87 34.68 9.51
N ALA A 840 45.02 34.50 8.50
CA ALA A 840 45.31 33.62 7.36
C ALA A 840 46.31 34.25 6.37
N ARG A 841 46.45 35.58 6.32
CA ARG A 841 47.27 36.28 5.32
C ARG A 841 48.77 35.96 5.40
N PRO A 842 49.43 35.92 6.57
CA PRO A 842 50.83 35.50 6.67
C PRO A 842 51.05 34.04 6.27
N LYS A 843 50.11 33.15 6.61
CA LYS A 843 50.11 31.71 6.28
C LYS A 843 50.00 31.53 4.75
N LEU A 844 49.02 32.18 4.12
CA LEU A 844 48.86 32.28 2.67
C LEU A 844 50.13 32.76 1.96
N ILE A 845 50.71 33.90 2.40
CA ILE A 845 51.91 34.48 1.79
C ILE A 845 53.11 33.53 1.89
N GLY A 846 53.33 32.92 3.06
CA GLY A 846 54.39 31.93 3.26
C GLY A 846 54.23 30.70 2.37
N LEU A 847 53.01 30.19 2.21
CA LEU A 847 52.72 29.03 1.38
C LEU A 847 52.83 29.30 -0.12
N LEU A 848 52.41 30.47 -0.61
CA LEU A 848 52.63 30.87 -2.00
C LEU A 848 54.12 30.90 -2.36
N GLN A 849 54.97 31.37 -1.44
CA GLN A 849 56.41 31.37 -1.63
C GLN A 849 57.03 29.96 -1.50
N ARG A 850 56.61 29.14 -0.52
CA ARG A 850 57.13 27.76 -0.32
C ARG A 850 56.72 26.79 -1.42
N LEU A 851 55.43 26.68 -1.72
CA LEU A 851 54.87 25.66 -2.61
C LEU A 851 55.09 25.99 -4.09
N PHE A 852 55.09 27.28 -4.46
CA PHE A 852 55.08 27.73 -5.85
C PHE A 852 56.22 28.69 -6.22
N GLY A 853 56.92 29.28 -5.25
CA GLY A 853 57.99 30.26 -5.51
C GLY A 853 57.49 31.56 -6.16
N VAL A 854 56.20 31.90 -6.01
CA VAL A 854 55.57 33.03 -6.71
C VAL A 854 55.52 34.31 -5.89
N GLY A 855 55.95 35.42 -6.50
CA GLY A 855 55.76 36.76 -5.96
C GLY A 855 54.29 37.19 -5.96
N TRP A 856 53.83 37.70 -4.82
CA TRP A 856 52.50 38.26 -4.60
C TRP A 856 52.55 39.80 -4.61
N ARG A 857 51.37 40.45 -4.67
CA ARG A 857 51.20 41.88 -4.45
C ARG A 857 49.91 42.16 -3.67
N PRO A 858 49.89 43.08 -2.68
CA PRO A 858 48.65 43.53 -2.07
C PRO A 858 47.85 44.41 -3.06
N LYS A 859 46.53 44.30 -3.04
CA LYS A 859 45.60 45.11 -3.84
C LYS A 859 44.34 45.36 -3.02
N GLY A 860 44.39 46.37 -2.15
CA GLY A 860 43.35 46.63 -1.14
C GLY A 860 43.17 45.42 -0.21
N ILE A 861 41.94 44.98 -0.02
CA ILE A 861 41.59 43.80 0.79
C ILE A 861 42.06 42.45 0.21
N SER A 862 42.77 42.41 -0.92
CA SER A 862 43.15 41.16 -1.59
C SER A 862 44.66 40.98 -1.78
N VAL A 863 45.10 39.72 -1.78
CA VAL A 863 46.43 39.27 -2.21
C VAL A 863 46.34 38.80 -3.66
N THR A 864 47.15 39.38 -4.55
CA THR A 864 47.17 39.09 -5.99
C THR A 864 48.45 38.36 -6.39
N VAL A 865 48.32 37.25 -7.13
CA VAL A 865 49.45 36.51 -7.73
C VAL A 865 49.40 36.62 -9.25
N ASN A 866 50.46 37.18 -9.84
CA ASN A 866 50.55 37.42 -11.29
C ASN A 866 51.15 36.20 -12.03
N SER A 867 50.50 35.04 -11.93
CA SER A 867 50.95 33.80 -12.59
C SER A 867 49.81 33.12 -13.35
N ALA A 868 49.89 33.16 -14.68
CA ALA A 868 48.97 32.43 -15.56
C ALA A 868 49.11 30.91 -15.41
N ILE A 869 50.32 30.39 -15.18
CA ILE A 869 50.55 28.94 -14.96
C ILE A 869 49.94 28.48 -13.63
N LEU A 870 49.98 29.29 -12.57
CA LEU A 870 49.32 28.95 -11.30
C LEU A 870 47.80 28.96 -11.46
N ALA A 871 47.26 29.93 -12.19
CA ALA A 871 45.83 29.97 -12.48
C ALA A 871 45.39 28.76 -13.33
N ASP A 872 46.14 28.40 -14.37
CA ASP A 872 45.89 27.22 -15.22
C ASP A 872 46.00 25.89 -14.41
N PHE A 873 46.94 25.80 -13.47
CA PHE A 873 47.06 24.69 -12.51
C PHE A 873 45.84 24.59 -11.57
N LEU A 874 45.38 25.71 -11.01
CA LEU A 874 44.18 25.74 -10.15
C LEU A 874 42.89 25.44 -10.94
N LEU A 875 42.83 25.75 -12.25
CA LEU A 875 41.77 25.26 -13.13
C LEU A 875 41.83 23.73 -13.26
N SER A 876 43.01 23.16 -13.54
CA SER A 876 43.16 21.70 -13.76
C SER A 876 42.85 20.85 -12.52
N LEU A 877 43.01 21.42 -11.31
CA LEU A 877 42.64 20.74 -10.05
C LEU A 877 41.13 20.71 -9.78
N GLY A 878 40.33 21.46 -10.54
CA GLY A 878 38.86 21.49 -10.43
C GLY A 878 38.31 22.36 -9.28
N VAL A 879 39.14 23.07 -8.54
CA VAL A 879 38.73 23.93 -7.41
C VAL A 879 38.16 25.29 -7.85
N SER A 880 37.97 25.51 -9.14
CA SER A 880 37.67 26.80 -9.75
C SER A 880 36.24 26.93 -10.27
N GLY A 881 35.58 28.05 -9.95
CA GLY A 881 34.28 28.46 -10.49
C GLY A 881 33.91 29.85 -9.96
N THR A 882 32.72 30.36 -10.28
CA THR A 882 32.17 31.49 -9.50
C THR A 882 31.73 31.00 -8.11
N ALA A 883 31.46 31.91 -7.18
CA ALA A 883 30.99 31.58 -5.83
C ALA A 883 29.68 30.77 -5.77
N ARG A 884 28.95 30.64 -6.90
CA ARG A 884 27.75 29.80 -7.05
C ARG A 884 28.01 28.42 -7.66
N GLU A 885 29.20 28.20 -8.23
CA GLU A 885 29.53 27.03 -9.06
C GLU A 885 30.72 26.22 -8.52
N LYS A 886 31.52 26.78 -7.60
CA LYS A 886 32.59 26.03 -6.91
C LYS A 886 32.01 24.79 -6.22
N ARG A 887 32.67 23.64 -6.40
CA ARG A 887 32.37 22.34 -5.78
C ARG A 887 33.66 21.75 -5.17
N ILE A 888 33.55 20.77 -4.28
CA ILE A 888 34.74 20.03 -3.82
C ILE A 888 35.09 18.97 -4.87
N PRO A 889 36.33 18.95 -5.42
CA PRO A 889 36.72 17.92 -6.38
C PRO A 889 36.64 16.52 -5.76
N ARG A 890 36.08 15.54 -6.49
CA ARG A 890 35.84 14.17 -5.97
C ARG A 890 37.10 13.49 -5.44
N TRP A 891 38.28 13.78 -6.01
CA TRP A 891 39.56 13.25 -5.55
C TRP A 891 39.94 13.67 -4.12
N VAL A 892 39.38 14.77 -3.59
CA VAL A 892 39.62 15.23 -2.21
C VAL A 892 39.09 14.22 -1.18
N PHE A 893 38.03 13.48 -1.49
CA PHE A 893 37.45 12.49 -0.56
C PHE A 893 38.34 11.25 -0.36
N GLY A 894 39.16 10.90 -1.35
CA GLY A 894 40.12 9.78 -1.32
C GLY A 894 41.48 10.13 -0.70
N LEU A 895 41.66 11.35 -0.21
CA LEU A 895 42.89 11.79 0.45
C LEU A 895 43.03 11.24 1.88
N PRO A 896 44.27 11.20 2.43
CA PRO A 896 44.50 10.91 3.84
C PRO A 896 43.77 11.92 4.75
N LEU A 897 43.31 11.47 5.92
CA LEU A 897 42.51 12.25 6.87
C LEU A 897 43.12 13.61 7.19
N ARG A 898 44.44 13.68 7.42
CA ARG A 898 45.14 14.95 7.67
C ARG A 898 45.04 15.94 6.53
N GLN A 899 45.05 15.47 5.29
CA GLN A 899 44.93 16.32 4.10
C GLN A 899 43.48 16.79 3.89
N LYS A 900 42.49 15.94 4.22
CA LYS A 900 41.06 16.33 4.25
C LYS A 900 40.77 17.36 5.33
N LEU A 901 41.30 17.16 6.54
CA LEU A 901 41.18 18.10 7.65
C LEU A 901 41.91 19.43 7.36
N ALA A 902 43.08 19.40 6.72
CA ALA A 902 43.77 20.62 6.27
C ALA A 902 42.97 21.40 5.21
N PHE A 903 42.26 20.72 4.30
CA PHE A 903 41.35 21.38 3.35
C PHE A 903 40.16 22.06 4.06
N ILE A 904 39.57 21.39 5.06
CA ILE A 904 38.50 21.95 5.89
C ILE A 904 39.01 23.13 6.74
N GLU A 905 40.21 23.03 7.32
CA GLU A 905 40.92 24.13 8.01
C GLU A 905 41.13 25.33 7.07
N GLY A 906 41.52 25.09 5.81
CA GLY A 906 41.68 26.12 4.79
C GLY A 906 40.38 26.85 4.45
N TYR A 907 39.28 26.10 4.29
CA TYR A 907 37.98 26.72 4.02
C TYR A 907 37.40 27.44 5.25
N LEU A 908 37.73 26.97 6.47
CA LEU A 908 37.37 27.62 7.73
C LEU A 908 38.12 28.94 7.93
N ASP A 909 39.41 28.99 7.57
CA ASP A 909 40.24 30.20 7.61
C ASP A 909 39.83 31.25 6.54
N ALA A 910 38.80 31.00 5.72
CA ALA A 910 38.19 31.94 4.76
C ALA A 910 36.70 32.24 5.05
N ASP A 911 35.80 31.28 4.80
CA ASP A 911 34.34 31.45 4.91
C ASP A 911 33.79 31.12 6.33
N GLY A 912 34.68 30.87 7.30
CA GLY A 912 34.35 30.38 8.63
C GLY A 912 34.21 31.47 9.71
N HIS A 913 33.12 31.42 10.47
CA HIS A 913 32.88 32.25 11.64
C HIS A 913 32.76 31.40 12.91
N THR A 914 33.54 31.69 13.95
CA THR A 914 33.41 31.05 15.27
C THR A 914 32.72 31.98 16.26
N ARG A 915 31.68 31.48 16.94
CA ARG A 915 31.10 32.13 18.12
C ARG A 915 31.47 31.35 19.36
N GLN A 916 31.84 32.06 20.43
CA GLN A 916 32.22 31.51 21.73
C GLN A 916 31.54 32.30 22.84
N HIS A 917 31.18 31.61 23.92
CA HIS A 917 30.72 32.20 25.18
C HIS A 917 31.11 31.27 26.33
N GLN A 918 31.37 31.83 27.51
CA GLN A 918 31.81 31.04 28.67
C GLN A 918 30.59 30.62 29.51
N GLY A 919 30.50 29.33 29.81
CA GLY A 919 29.48 28.74 30.66
C GLY A 919 29.69 29.03 32.15
N LYS A 920 28.64 28.82 32.95
CA LYS A 920 28.68 28.99 34.41
C LYS A 920 29.56 27.94 35.12
N ASP A 921 29.94 26.89 34.41
CA ASP A 921 30.88 25.83 34.78
C ASP A 921 32.34 26.14 34.37
N GLY A 922 32.58 27.33 33.79
CA GLY A 922 33.89 27.77 33.30
C GLY A 922 34.25 27.29 31.89
N LYS A 923 33.50 26.36 31.29
CA LYS A 923 33.80 25.81 29.96
C LYS A 923 33.45 26.80 28.85
N LEU A 924 34.20 26.74 27.75
CA LEU A 924 33.90 27.49 26.54
C LEU A 924 32.90 26.72 25.68
N TYR A 925 31.70 27.29 25.52
CA TYR A 925 30.67 26.79 24.62
C TYR A 925 30.65 27.64 23.36
N GLY A 926 30.51 27.01 22.20
CA GLY A 926 30.58 27.73 20.94
C GLY A 926 30.03 26.95 19.76
N GLN A 927 30.10 27.59 18.60
CA GLN A 927 29.68 27.03 17.32
C GLN A 927 30.60 27.55 16.23
N LEU A 928 31.06 26.66 15.36
CA LEU A 928 31.64 27.05 14.07
C LEU A 928 30.52 27.14 13.05
N THR A 929 30.57 28.12 12.17
CA THR A 929 29.60 28.29 11.08
C THR A 929 30.32 28.71 9.80
N PHE A 930 30.23 27.89 8.77
CA PHE A 930 30.65 28.21 7.41
C PHE A 930 29.49 28.88 6.67
N ALA A 931 29.74 29.98 5.98
CA ALA A 931 28.73 30.70 5.19
C ALA A 931 29.03 30.58 3.70
N SER A 932 28.01 30.32 2.86
CA SER A 932 28.19 30.34 1.40
C SER A 932 26.90 30.73 0.67
N CYS A 933 27.01 31.23 -0.56
CA CYS A 933 25.86 31.38 -1.45
C CYS A 933 25.62 30.14 -2.33
N ASN A 934 26.55 29.17 -2.33
CA ASN A 934 26.33 27.84 -2.93
C ASN A 934 25.91 26.83 -1.85
N ARG A 935 24.72 26.22 -2.01
CA ARG A 935 24.24 25.15 -1.15
C ARG A 935 24.98 23.83 -1.40
N GLU A 936 25.22 23.48 -2.66
CA GLU A 936 25.86 22.22 -3.05
C GLU A 936 27.29 22.12 -2.50
N LEU A 937 28.00 23.25 -2.43
CA LEU A 937 29.33 23.35 -1.83
C LEU A 937 29.31 23.02 -0.33
N LEU A 938 28.27 23.46 0.39
CA LEU A 938 28.09 23.12 1.80
C LEU A 938 27.61 21.67 1.99
N GLU A 939 26.93 21.08 1.01
CA GLU A 939 26.56 19.66 1.02
C GLU A 939 27.78 18.76 0.75
N ASP A 940 28.62 19.11 -0.23
CA ASP A 940 29.94 18.48 -0.43
C ASP A 940 30.79 18.56 0.84
N LEU A 941 30.88 19.76 1.44
CA LEU A 941 31.66 20.01 2.66
C LEU A 941 31.12 19.20 3.84
N LYS A 942 29.79 19.15 4.00
CA LYS A 942 29.13 18.31 5.00
C LYS A 942 29.50 16.84 4.81
N LEU A 943 29.42 16.30 3.58
CA LEU A 943 29.80 14.91 3.30
C LEU A 943 31.29 14.64 3.55
N LEU A 944 32.17 15.59 3.21
CA LEU A 944 33.61 15.48 3.49
C LEU A 944 33.87 15.47 5.01
N MET A 945 33.18 16.31 5.77
CA MET A 945 33.22 16.33 7.24
C MET A 945 32.72 15.00 7.86
N ILE A 946 31.65 14.38 7.34
CA ILE A 946 31.21 13.03 7.75
C ILE A 946 32.36 12.03 7.54
N SER A 947 33.02 12.06 6.38
CA SER A 947 34.14 11.15 6.07
C SER A 947 35.37 11.32 6.96
N CYS A 948 35.43 12.40 7.75
CA CYS A 948 36.53 12.73 8.66
C CYS A 948 36.18 12.52 10.15
N GLY A 949 34.97 12.07 10.48
CA GLY A 949 34.52 11.89 11.87
C GLY A 949 34.14 13.20 12.57
N LEU A 950 33.67 14.19 11.82
CA LEU A 950 33.12 15.44 12.33
C LEU A 950 31.58 15.38 12.35
N ASN A 951 30.95 16.26 13.13
CA ASN A 951 29.50 16.25 13.37
C ASN A 951 28.78 17.50 12.81
N PRO A 952 28.73 17.66 11.47
CA PRO A 952 28.05 18.77 10.81
C PRO A 952 26.53 18.68 10.94
N LEU A 953 25.93 19.77 11.45
CA LEU A 953 24.50 19.93 11.71
C LEU A 953 23.71 20.19 10.41
N LYS A 954 22.45 20.63 10.51
CA LYS A 954 21.67 21.03 9.32
C LYS A 954 22.27 22.24 8.63
N ILE A 955 22.16 22.27 7.30
CA ILE A 955 22.37 23.49 6.52
C ILE A 955 21.11 24.33 6.68
N SER A 956 21.28 25.57 7.13
CA SER A 956 20.18 26.54 7.27
C SER A 956 20.34 27.66 6.23
N SER A 957 19.24 28.30 5.85
CA SER A 957 19.24 29.40 4.88
C SER A 957 18.66 30.68 5.49
N TYR A 958 19.20 31.82 5.08
CA TYR A 958 18.67 33.15 5.39
C TYR A 958 18.56 33.95 4.11
N SER A 959 17.34 34.39 3.80
CA SER A 959 17.02 35.19 2.62
C SER A 959 16.76 36.63 3.02
N ARG A 960 17.38 37.59 2.33
CA ARG A 960 17.16 39.02 2.56
C ARG A 960 16.92 39.75 1.24
N GLU A 961 15.81 40.50 1.15
CA GLU A 961 15.65 41.49 0.09
C GLU A 961 16.72 42.57 0.22
N ARG A 962 17.44 42.84 -0.88
CA ARG A 962 18.41 43.92 -0.96
C ARG A 962 18.12 44.76 -2.20
N VAL A 963 17.80 46.03 -1.99
CA VAL A 963 17.68 47.02 -3.06
C VAL A 963 19.08 47.46 -3.47
N LEU A 964 19.49 47.14 -4.69
CA LEU A 964 20.73 47.60 -5.29
C LEU A 964 20.47 48.86 -6.11
N LEU A 965 21.19 49.94 -5.74
CA LEU A 965 21.24 51.23 -6.45
C LEU A 965 19.87 51.82 -6.82
N GLY A 966 18.86 51.57 -5.98
CA GLY A 966 17.50 52.13 -6.12
C GLY A 966 16.64 51.55 -7.25
N GLN A 967 17.14 50.60 -8.05
CA GLN A 967 16.43 50.11 -9.25
C GLN A 967 16.20 48.60 -9.31
N TYR A 968 17.00 47.79 -8.62
CA TYR A 968 16.81 46.33 -8.57
C TYR A 968 16.51 45.84 -7.15
N LYS A 969 15.34 45.20 -6.97
CA LYS A 969 15.07 44.30 -5.85
C LYS A 969 15.64 42.92 -6.17
N GLY A 970 16.63 42.47 -5.39
CA GLY A 970 17.12 41.09 -5.44
C GLY A 970 16.94 40.40 -4.08
N THR A 971 16.42 39.17 -4.09
CA THR A 971 16.41 38.30 -2.91
C THR A 971 17.75 37.56 -2.84
N TYR A 972 18.55 37.86 -1.81
CA TYR A 972 19.84 37.21 -1.60
C TYR A 972 19.72 36.17 -0.50
N THR A 973 19.90 34.90 -0.88
CA THR A 973 19.94 33.76 0.04
C THR A 973 21.38 33.40 0.37
N THR A 974 21.70 33.34 1.67
CA THR A 974 22.96 32.78 2.18
C THR A 974 22.64 31.49 2.94
N TYR A 975 23.45 30.46 2.71
CA TYR A 975 23.40 29.18 3.42
C TYR A 975 24.48 29.12 4.49
N TYR A 976 24.19 28.41 5.58
CA TYR A 976 25.07 28.27 6.73
C TYR A 976 25.12 26.81 7.18
N LEU A 977 26.33 26.24 7.22
CA LEU A 977 26.63 24.94 7.80
C LEU A 977 27.33 25.14 9.14
N SER A 978 26.83 24.52 10.22
CA SER A 978 27.39 24.68 11.56
C SER A 978 27.89 23.37 12.18
N LEU A 979 28.91 23.46 13.03
CA LEU A 979 29.46 22.35 13.83
C LEU A 979 29.60 22.73 15.32
N PRO A 980 29.58 21.75 16.24
CA PRO A 980 29.96 21.94 17.64
C PRO A 980 31.41 22.45 17.79
N PHE A 981 31.68 23.26 18.83
CA PHE A 981 33.03 23.82 19.02
C PHE A 981 34.14 22.78 19.29
N SER A 982 33.78 21.59 19.79
CA SER A 982 34.69 20.43 19.95
C SER A 982 35.42 20.07 18.66
N ASP A 983 34.73 20.19 17.53
CA ASP A 983 35.23 19.76 16.23
C ASP A 983 36.39 20.67 15.75
N LEU A 984 36.52 21.88 16.30
CA LEU A 984 37.65 22.78 16.04
C LEU A 984 38.99 22.18 16.50
N GLU A 985 39.02 21.50 17.64
CA GLU A 985 40.24 20.85 18.14
C GLU A 985 40.62 19.67 17.27
N THR A 986 39.63 18.87 16.83
CA THR A 986 39.80 17.76 15.88
C THR A 986 40.39 18.25 14.54
N ILE A 987 39.86 19.35 14.00
CA ILE A 987 40.36 19.99 12.77
C ILE A 987 41.80 20.51 12.96
N ARG A 988 42.07 21.27 14.03
CA ARG A 988 43.39 21.90 14.27
C ARG A 988 44.49 20.91 14.66
N ALA A 989 44.16 19.87 15.41
CA ALA A 989 45.10 18.79 15.75
C ALA A 989 45.32 17.82 14.58
N LYS A 990 44.47 17.87 13.54
CA LYS A 990 44.48 16.97 12.38
C LYS A 990 44.47 15.50 12.78
N ALA A 991 43.69 15.18 13.81
CA ALA A 991 43.57 13.86 14.39
C ALA A 991 42.10 13.56 14.64
N GLY A 992 41.53 12.65 13.84
CA GLY A 992 40.20 12.09 14.09
C GLY A 992 40.23 10.96 15.12
N GLY A 993 39.05 10.58 15.61
CA GLY A 993 38.88 9.34 16.35
C GLY A 993 39.09 8.10 15.47
N ARG A 994 39.10 6.90 16.07
CA ARG A 994 39.01 5.67 15.28
C ARG A 994 37.65 5.61 14.58
N PRO A 995 37.58 5.19 13.30
CA PRO A 995 36.31 4.91 12.62
C PRO A 995 35.48 3.96 13.49
N SER A 996 34.27 4.37 13.84
CA SER A 996 33.43 3.67 14.82
C SER A 996 31.96 3.93 14.55
N VAL A 997 31.09 3.08 15.10
CA VAL A 997 29.63 3.27 15.01
C VAL A 997 29.15 4.05 16.22
N GLU A 998 28.49 5.19 15.99
CA GLU A 998 27.69 5.87 17.00
C GLU A 998 26.20 5.59 16.76
N PHE A 999 25.40 5.63 17.81
CA PHE A 999 23.95 5.56 17.74
C PHE A 999 23.34 6.89 18.17
N VAL A 1000 22.60 7.54 17.28
CA VAL A 1000 21.91 8.82 17.53
C VAL A 1000 20.41 8.66 17.48
N ARG A 1001 19.69 9.56 18.15
CA ARG A 1001 18.23 9.56 18.12
C ARG A 1001 17.69 10.02 16.77
N VAL A 1002 16.61 9.41 16.33
CA VAL A 1002 15.73 9.96 15.28
C VAL A 1002 14.97 11.17 15.84
N LEU A 1003 14.99 12.31 15.14
CA LEU A 1003 14.20 13.51 15.47
C LEU A 1003 12.88 13.58 14.72
N ALA A 1004 12.84 13.12 13.47
CA ALA A 1004 11.65 13.20 12.63
C ALA A 1004 11.62 12.07 11.60
N ILE A 1005 10.40 11.65 11.24
CA ILE A 1005 10.10 10.81 10.08
C ILE A 1005 8.93 11.48 9.37
N GLU A 1006 9.13 11.85 8.10
CA GLU A 1006 8.23 12.71 7.32
C GLU A 1006 7.91 12.04 5.97
N PRO A 1007 6.65 11.75 5.61
CA PRO A 1007 6.33 11.27 4.26
C PRO A 1007 6.59 12.38 3.23
N LEU A 1008 7.22 12.06 2.10
CA LEU A 1008 7.54 13.03 1.05
C LEU A 1008 6.66 12.90 -0.20
N GLY A 1009 5.95 11.78 -0.37
CA GLY A 1009 5.29 11.41 -1.61
C GLY A 1009 6.03 10.26 -2.28
N GLU A 1010 6.07 10.23 -3.60
CA GLU A 1010 6.64 9.14 -4.40
C GLU A 1010 7.90 9.63 -5.11
N GLU A 1011 9.00 8.87 -4.97
CA GLU A 1011 10.29 9.19 -5.59
C GLU A 1011 10.90 7.93 -6.25
N PRO A 1012 11.77 8.09 -7.27
CA PRO A 1012 12.49 6.97 -7.87
C PRO A 1012 13.31 6.18 -6.84
N VAL A 1013 13.42 4.88 -7.07
CA VAL A 1013 13.85 3.91 -6.05
C VAL A 1013 15.01 3.01 -6.51
N TYR A 1014 16.09 2.87 -5.72
CA TYR A 1014 17.36 2.21 -6.08
C TYR A 1014 17.97 1.43 -4.89
N ASP A 1015 18.74 0.37 -5.14
CA ASP A 1015 19.41 -0.45 -4.08
C ASP A 1015 20.86 -0.85 -4.47
N ILE A 1016 21.68 -1.33 -3.52
CA ILE A 1016 23.06 -1.78 -3.72
C ILE A 1016 23.32 -3.14 -3.07
N GLU A 1017 23.81 -4.09 -3.88
CA GLU A 1017 24.35 -5.36 -3.39
C GLU A 1017 25.84 -5.23 -3.00
N VAL A 1018 26.18 -5.57 -1.76
CA VAL A 1018 27.54 -5.45 -1.20
C VAL A 1018 28.05 -6.80 -0.70
N GLU A 1019 29.29 -7.15 -1.08
CA GLU A 1019 29.82 -8.47 -0.80
C GLU A 1019 30.07 -8.77 0.68
N GLY A 1020 29.50 -9.88 1.17
CA GLY A 1020 29.90 -10.56 2.40
C GLY A 1020 29.43 -9.94 3.71
N VAL A 1021 29.04 -8.66 3.72
CA VAL A 1021 28.52 -7.97 4.92
C VAL A 1021 27.07 -7.47 4.79
N HIS A 1022 26.53 -7.50 3.56
CA HIS A 1022 25.09 -7.29 3.30
C HIS A 1022 24.51 -5.94 3.75
N ASN A 1023 25.37 -4.95 4.00
CA ASN A 1023 24.99 -3.59 4.37
C ASN A 1023 25.94 -2.55 3.75
N PHE A 1024 25.60 -1.26 3.84
CA PHE A 1024 26.45 -0.15 3.40
C PHE A 1024 26.21 1.18 4.15
N VAL A 1025 27.12 2.14 3.96
CA VAL A 1025 27.03 3.50 4.49
C VAL A 1025 26.31 4.44 3.51
N ALA A 1026 25.10 4.87 3.86
CA ALA A 1026 24.22 5.75 3.08
C ALA A 1026 23.90 7.03 3.86
N ASN A 1027 24.21 8.22 3.30
CA ASN A 1027 24.17 9.54 3.98
C ASN A 1027 24.90 9.61 5.34
N GLY A 1028 25.74 8.61 5.64
CA GLY A 1028 26.43 8.43 6.92
C GLY A 1028 25.73 7.48 7.90
N LEU A 1029 24.55 6.95 7.57
CA LEU A 1029 23.80 5.92 8.30
C LEU A 1029 24.12 4.51 7.76
N ILE A 1030 23.74 3.46 8.49
CA ILE A 1030 24.00 2.05 8.12
C ILE A 1030 22.68 1.34 7.69
N VAL A 1031 22.68 0.72 6.49
CA VAL A 1031 21.49 0.20 5.77
C VAL A 1031 21.75 -1.16 5.07
N HIS A 1032 20.71 -2.02 4.88
CA HIS A 1032 20.83 -3.44 4.42
C HIS A 1032 20.55 -3.68 2.91
N ASN A 1033 20.73 -4.93 2.42
CA ASN A 1033 20.43 -5.37 1.03
C ASN A 1033 19.26 -6.40 0.92
N SER A 1034 19.37 -7.49 0.10
CA SER A 1034 18.27 -8.35 -0.39
C SER A 1034 18.76 -9.67 -1.07
N ARG A 1035 18.01 -10.80 -1.05
CA ARG A 1035 18.45 -12.16 -1.53
C ARG A 1035 17.51 -13.06 -2.42
N LEU A 1036 16.87 -14.15 -1.95
CA LEU A 1036 16.71 -15.45 -2.72
C LEU A 1036 15.37 -16.25 -2.54
N THR A 1037 15.01 -17.19 -3.45
CA THR A 1037 13.87 -18.16 -3.30
C THR A 1037 14.04 -19.48 -4.09
N MET A 1038 13.57 -20.63 -3.55
CA MET A 1038 13.48 -21.94 -4.24
C MET A 1038 12.18 -22.72 -3.91
N LYS A 1039 11.38 -23.16 -4.92
CA LYS A 1039 10.12 -23.91 -4.72
C LYS A 1039 9.78 -24.89 -5.87
N TYR A 1040 9.32 -26.10 -5.57
CA TYR A 1040 8.88 -27.08 -6.59
C TYR A 1040 7.60 -27.87 -6.22
N PRO A 1041 6.41 -27.25 -6.27
CA PRO A 1041 5.12 -27.95 -6.24
C PRO A 1041 5.10 -29.24 -7.06
N SER A 1042 4.67 -30.34 -6.45
CA SER A 1042 4.75 -31.68 -7.02
C SER A 1042 3.40 -32.40 -6.91
N VAL A 1043 2.96 -33.12 -7.94
CA VAL A 1043 1.75 -33.98 -7.88
C VAL A 1043 2.08 -35.39 -8.36
N TYR A 1044 1.78 -36.38 -7.52
CA TYR A 1044 2.05 -37.79 -7.75
C TYR A 1044 0.71 -38.50 -8.06
N MET A 1045 0.51 -38.87 -9.33
CA MET A 1045 -0.69 -39.54 -9.82
C MET A 1045 -0.51 -41.05 -9.68
N LEU A 1046 -0.94 -41.59 -8.53
CA LEU A 1046 -0.79 -42.99 -8.16
C LEU A 1046 -2.04 -43.84 -8.48
N GLY A 1047 -3.17 -43.21 -8.78
CA GLY A 1047 -4.39 -43.88 -9.21
C GLY A 1047 -4.65 -43.76 -10.71
N LYS A 1048 -5.37 -44.74 -11.27
CA LYS A 1048 -5.85 -44.71 -12.66
C LYS A 1048 -6.69 -43.46 -12.90
N GLY A 1049 -6.54 -42.80 -14.05
CA GLY A 1049 -7.36 -41.64 -14.44
C GLY A 1049 -7.10 -40.33 -13.65
N ALA A 1050 -6.19 -40.37 -12.67
CA ALA A 1050 -5.86 -39.23 -11.81
C ALA A 1050 -5.25 -38.04 -12.59
N ARG A 1051 -5.46 -36.82 -12.07
CA ARG A 1051 -5.19 -35.56 -12.77
C ARG A 1051 -4.44 -34.54 -11.93
N ALA A 1052 -3.59 -33.75 -12.58
CA ALA A 1052 -2.71 -32.77 -11.94
C ALA A 1052 -2.54 -31.51 -12.79
N ASP A 1053 -3.05 -30.37 -12.34
CA ASP A 1053 -2.87 -29.06 -12.99
C ASP A 1053 -2.03 -28.13 -12.10
N ILE A 1054 -0.76 -27.95 -12.48
CA ILE A 1054 0.22 -27.14 -11.73
C ILE A 1054 0.43 -25.82 -12.46
N LEU A 1055 0.22 -24.71 -11.77
CA LEU A 1055 0.43 -23.37 -12.32
C LEU A 1055 1.42 -22.59 -11.44
N SER A 1056 2.55 -22.18 -12.01
CA SER A 1056 3.63 -21.49 -11.30
C SER A 1056 3.85 -20.10 -11.88
N VAL A 1057 3.92 -19.07 -11.03
CA VAL A 1057 4.40 -17.74 -11.43
C VAL A 1057 5.67 -17.36 -10.68
N ALA A 1058 6.61 -16.75 -11.40
CA ALA A 1058 7.77 -16.10 -10.83
C ALA A 1058 7.90 -14.68 -11.40
N PHE A 1059 8.11 -13.70 -10.52
CA PHE A 1059 8.59 -12.38 -10.88
C PHE A 1059 10.01 -12.22 -10.31
N ALA A 1060 10.98 -11.93 -11.18
CA ALA A 1060 12.37 -11.78 -10.78
C ALA A 1060 12.86 -10.36 -11.11
N GLY A 1061 12.91 -9.50 -10.08
CA GLY A 1061 13.62 -8.23 -10.11
C GLY A 1061 15.13 -8.42 -9.86
N LYS A 1062 15.91 -7.35 -10.00
CA LYS A 1062 17.38 -7.41 -9.86
C LYS A 1062 17.83 -7.94 -8.49
N GLY A 1063 18.91 -8.72 -8.49
CA GLY A 1063 19.45 -9.36 -7.28
C GLY A 1063 18.67 -10.62 -6.86
N GLN A 1064 17.39 -10.74 -7.23
CA GLN A 1064 16.61 -11.95 -6.99
C GLN A 1064 16.98 -13.07 -7.96
N HIS A 1065 17.10 -14.28 -7.43
CA HIS A 1065 17.00 -15.53 -8.21
C HIS A 1065 15.77 -16.30 -7.74
N GLN A 1066 14.83 -16.53 -8.65
CA GLN A 1066 13.59 -17.27 -8.43
C GLN A 1066 13.71 -18.66 -9.09
N ASP A 1067 14.19 -19.67 -8.37
CA ASP A 1067 14.27 -21.06 -8.89
C ASP A 1067 12.97 -21.81 -8.54
N THR A 1068 12.05 -21.83 -9.49
CA THR A 1068 10.65 -22.26 -9.33
C THR A 1068 10.26 -23.31 -10.37
N GLY A 1069 9.11 -23.98 -10.21
CA GLY A 1069 8.61 -24.88 -11.24
C GLY A 1069 7.57 -25.87 -10.73
N GLY A 1070 7.35 -26.94 -11.49
CA GLY A 1070 6.37 -27.98 -11.17
C GLY A 1070 6.90 -29.39 -11.42
N LYS A 1071 6.38 -30.38 -10.69
CA LYS A 1071 6.68 -31.80 -10.93
C LYS A 1071 5.41 -32.63 -11.07
N ALA A 1072 5.31 -33.43 -12.13
CA ALA A 1072 4.19 -34.35 -12.34
C ALA A 1072 4.73 -35.78 -12.49
N ILE A 1073 4.30 -36.69 -11.61
CA ILE A 1073 4.75 -38.08 -11.61
C ILE A 1073 3.55 -38.96 -11.97
N HIS A 1074 3.55 -39.51 -13.18
CA HIS A 1074 2.55 -40.48 -13.65
C HIS A 1074 3.02 -41.88 -13.26
N ALA A 1075 2.40 -42.48 -12.24
CA ALA A 1075 2.68 -43.85 -11.79
C ALA A 1075 1.56 -44.85 -12.12
N ALA A 1076 0.47 -44.36 -12.74
CA ALA A 1076 -0.73 -45.14 -13.05
C ALA A 1076 -1.29 -44.77 -14.43
N PRO A 1077 -2.05 -45.68 -15.09
CA PRO A 1077 -2.50 -45.48 -16.46
C PRO A 1077 -3.67 -44.49 -16.59
N TYR A 1078 -3.85 -43.97 -17.80
CA TYR A 1078 -4.86 -42.95 -18.17
C TYR A 1078 -4.75 -41.62 -17.39
N THR A 1079 -3.64 -41.36 -16.72
CA THR A 1079 -3.41 -40.16 -15.90
C THR A 1079 -3.09 -38.93 -16.76
N THR A 1080 -3.54 -37.74 -16.35
CA THR A 1080 -3.40 -36.51 -17.17
C THR A 1080 -2.84 -35.33 -16.40
N SER A 1081 -1.79 -34.67 -16.88
CA SER A 1081 -1.24 -33.47 -16.24
C SER A 1081 -1.05 -32.26 -17.15
N THR A 1082 -1.22 -31.08 -16.57
CA THR A 1082 -0.79 -29.81 -17.16
C THR A 1082 0.19 -29.15 -16.20
N ILE A 1083 1.34 -28.69 -16.70
CA ILE A 1083 2.22 -27.79 -15.96
C ILE A 1083 2.34 -26.50 -16.76
N VAL A 1084 1.87 -25.39 -16.22
CA VAL A 1084 2.02 -24.05 -16.81
C VAL A 1084 2.94 -23.23 -15.91
N SER A 1085 4.06 -22.76 -16.45
CA SER A 1085 4.95 -21.81 -15.79
C SER A 1085 4.94 -20.49 -16.53
N LYS A 1086 4.80 -19.38 -15.79
CA LYS A 1086 4.89 -18.01 -16.29
C LYS A 1086 5.94 -17.23 -15.51
N SER A 1087 7.07 -16.91 -16.15
CA SER A 1087 8.11 -16.07 -15.55
C SER A 1087 8.17 -14.69 -16.18
N VAL A 1088 8.33 -13.65 -15.36
CA VAL A 1088 8.76 -12.32 -15.80
C VAL A 1088 10.14 -12.04 -15.19
N SER A 1089 11.03 -11.45 -15.99
CA SER A 1089 12.38 -11.05 -15.54
C SER A 1089 12.65 -9.60 -15.93
N LYS A 1090 13.07 -8.79 -14.95
CA LYS A 1090 13.32 -7.35 -15.08
C LYS A 1090 14.61 -6.93 -14.35
N ASP A 1091 15.28 -5.91 -14.89
CA ASP A 1091 16.46 -5.20 -14.36
C ASP A 1091 17.74 -6.03 -14.19
N GLY A 1092 17.83 -7.21 -14.83
CA GLY A 1092 18.89 -8.17 -14.57
C GLY A 1092 18.52 -9.21 -13.50
N GLY A 1093 17.26 -9.26 -13.08
CA GLY A 1093 16.72 -10.36 -12.27
C GLY A 1093 16.75 -11.69 -13.03
N ARG A 1094 16.88 -12.78 -12.27
CA ARG A 1094 16.96 -14.15 -12.80
C ARG A 1094 15.74 -14.99 -12.43
N ALA A 1095 14.87 -15.25 -13.39
CA ALA A 1095 13.91 -16.34 -13.25
C ALA A 1095 14.57 -17.68 -13.65
N THR A 1096 14.12 -18.77 -13.04
CA THR A 1096 14.47 -20.12 -13.48
C THR A 1096 13.26 -21.01 -13.31
N TYR A 1097 12.77 -21.58 -14.41
CA TYR A 1097 11.88 -22.73 -14.38
C TYR A 1097 12.70 -24.02 -14.26
N ARG A 1098 12.29 -24.91 -13.36
CA ARG A 1098 12.85 -26.24 -13.16
C ARG A 1098 11.73 -27.25 -13.02
N GLY A 1099 11.42 -27.93 -14.11
CA GLY A 1099 10.35 -28.93 -14.19
C GLY A 1099 10.86 -30.35 -14.00
N HIS A 1100 10.04 -31.24 -13.45
CA HIS A 1100 10.27 -32.68 -13.56
C HIS A 1100 8.99 -33.47 -13.88
N LEU A 1101 8.90 -33.96 -15.12
CA LEU A 1101 7.84 -34.86 -15.56
C LEU A 1101 8.41 -36.28 -15.61
N VAL A 1102 7.76 -37.23 -14.93
CA VAL A 1102 8.10 -38.65 -14.98
C VAL A 1102 6.88 -39.44 -15.40
N VAL A 1103 7.04 -40.37 -16.34
CA VAL A 1103 6.06 -41.41 -16.64
C VAL A 1103 6.68 -42.77 -16.39
N ALA A 1104 6.27 -43.41 -15.30
CA ALA A 1104 6.79 -44.71 -14.90
C ALA A 1104 6.20 -45.84 -15.76
N LYS A 1105 6.98 -46.91 -15.94
CA LYS A 1105 6.57 -48.10 -16.67
C LYS A 1105 5.26 -48.69 -16.14
N GLY A 1106 4.29 -48.92 -17.02
CA GLY A 1106 2.94 -49.35 -16.69
C GLY A 1106 1.90 -48.22 -16.72
N ALA A 1107 2.30 -46.93 -16.72
CA ALA A 1107 1.41 -45.78 -16.80
C ALA A 1107 0.90 -45.50 -18.24
N HIS A 1108 0.46 -46.54 -18.93
CA HIS A 1108 -0.02 -46.49 -20.31
C HIS A 1108 -1.21 -45.52 -20.47
N HIS A 1109 -1.28 -44.86 -21.63
CA HIS A 1109 -2.18 -43.75 -21.95
C HIS A 1109 -2.06 -42.52 -21.04
N ALA A 1110 -0.95 -42.36 -20.30
CA ALA A 1110 -0.63 -41.10 -19.63
C ALA A 1110 -0.49 -39.95 -20.65
N LYS A 1111 -1.00 -38.78 -20.28
CA LYS A 1111 -0.90 -37.55 -21.07
C LYS A 1111 -0.34 -36.42 -20.23
N SER A 1112 0.58 -35.64 -20.78
CA SER A 1112 1.10 -34.45 -20.11
C SER A 1112 1.31 -33.31 -21.10
N ASN A 1113 1.07 -32.07 -20.67
CA ASN A 1113 1.51 -30.89 -21.37
C ASN A 1113 2.26 -29.95 -20.42
N VAL A 1114 3.54 -29.71 -20.71
CA VAL A 1114 4.42 -28.82 -19.92
C VAL A 1114 4.69 -27.56 -20.73
N ARG A 1115 4.10 -26.44 -20.33
CA ARG A 1115 4.23 -25.15 -21.00
C ARG A 1115 4.98 -24.14 -20.12
N CYS A 1116 6.08 -23.61 -20.65
CA CYS A 1116 6.94 -22.63 -20.00
C CYS A 1116 6.94 -21.34 -20.81
N ASP A 1117 6.07 -20.39 -20.44
CA ASP A 1117 6.09 -19.04 -20.97
C ASP A 1117 7.05 -18.18 -20.13
N ALA A 1118 7.98 -17.49 -20.77
CA ALA A 1118 8.84 -16.48 -20.15
C ALA A 1118 8.69 -15.14 -20.88
N LEU A 1119 8.68 -14.04 -20.12
CA LEU A 1119 8.67 -12.68 -20.65
C LEU A 1119 9.85 -11.90 -20.06
N ILE A 1120 10.76 -11.49 -20.94
CA ILE A 1120 11.97 -10.73 -20.60
C ILE A 1120 11.73 -9.27 -20.98
N LEU A 1121 11.92 -8.36 -20.02
CA LEU A 1121 11.61 -6.93 -20.19
C LEU A 1121 12.84 -6.10 -20.60
N ASP A 1122 14.06 -6.58 -20.38
CA ASP A 1122 15.30 -5.88 -20.71
C ASP A 1122 16.43 -6.84 -21.14
N GLU A 1123 17.54 -6.31 -21.65
CA GLU A 1123 18.62 -7.11 -22.24
C GLU A 1123 19.60 -7.73 -21.23
N ARG A 1124 19.46 -7.44 -19.94
CA ARG A 1124 20.32 -7.95 -18.86
C ARG A 1124 19.63 -9.07 -18.08
N SER A 1125 18.30 -9.06 -18.04
CA SER A 1125 17.51 -10.10 -17.38
C SER A 1125 17.57 -11.45 -18.09
N ARG A 1126 17.39 -12.51 -17.30
CA ARG A 1126 17.57 -13.89 -17.74
C ARG A 1126 16.46 -14.78 -17.20
N SER A 1127 15.75 -15.45 -18.08
CA SER A 1127 14.94 -16.62 -17.72
C SER A 1127 15.66 -17.88 -18.20
N ASP A 1128 15.97 -18.78 -17.27
CA ASP A 1128 16.41 -20.15 -17.60
C ASP A 1128 15.22 -21.12 -17.55
N THR A 1129 15.22 -22.12 -18.44
CA THR A 1129 14.18 -23.16 -18.47
C THR A 1129 14.84 -24.54 -18.49
N TYR A 1130 14.69 -25.29 -17.40
CA TYR A 1130 15.26 -26.64 -17.23
C TYR A 1130 14.14 -27.69 -17.05
N PRO A 1131 13.54 -28.17 -18.16
CA PRO A 1131 12.57 -29.27 -18.12
C PRO A 1131 13.31 -30.61 -18.11
N TYR A 1132 13.06 -31.42 -17.09
CA TYR A 1132 13.46 -32.83 -17.06
C TYR A 1132 12.22 -33.67 -17.38
N ILE A 1133 12.35 -34.59 -18.35
CA ILE A 1133 11.26 -35.45 -18.83
C ILE A 1133 11.79 -36.87 -18.93
N GLU A 1134 11.31 -37.75 -18.08
CA GLU A 1134 11.68 -39.17 -17.99
C GLU A 1134 10.45 -40.02 -18.37
N ILE A 1135 10.60 -40.96 -19.32
CA ILE A 1135 9.48 -41.75 -19.88
C ILE A 1135 9.94 -43.21 -20.02
N ASP A 1136 9.41 -44.09 -19.17
CA ASP A 1136 9.67 -45.54 -19.15
C ASP A 1136 8.51 -46.37 -19.75
N GLU A 1137 7.59 -45.71 -20.46
CA GLU A 1137 6.35 -46.28 -20.99
C GLU A 1137 6.09 -45.82 -22.44
N ASP A 1138 5.77 -46.75 -23.34
CA ASP A 1138 5.66 -46.49 -24.77
C ASP A 1138 4.33 -45.78 -25.15
N GLN A 1139 3.24 -46.09 -24.45
CA GLN A 1139 1.88 -45.70 -24.85
C GLN A 1139 1.43 -44.32 -24.33
N VAL A 1140 2.29 -43.29 -24.46
CA VAL A 1140 2.08 -41.96 -23.84
C VAL A 1140 1.76 -40.86 -24.84
N THR A 1141 1.33 -39.69 -24.36
CA THR A 1141 1.22 -38.46 -25.18
C THR A 1141 1.74 -37.25 -24.39
N ILE A 1142 3.00 -36.90 -24.63
CA ILE A 1142 3.72 -35.88 -23.87
C ILE A 1142 4.04 -34.68 -24.77
N GLY A 1143 3.54 -33.51 -24.41
CA GLY A 1143 3.88 -32.22 -25.01
C GLY A 1143 4.78 -31.39 -24.09
N HIS A 1144 5.73 -30.68 -24.68
CA HIS A 1144 6.51 -29.65 -23.99
C HIS A 1144 6.69 -28.44 -24.90
N GLU A 1145 6.26 -27.27 -24.43
CA GLU A 1145 6.35 -25.98 -25.12
C GLU A 1145 7.14 -25.00 -24.25
N ALA A 1146 8.21 -24.41 -24.77
CA ALA A 1146 8.93 -23.33 -24.10
C ALA A 1146 8.95 -22.09 -25.00
N THR A 1147 8.32 -21.00 -24.56
CA THR A 1147 8.20 -19.74 -25.31
C THR A 1147 8.84 -18.63 -24.52
N VAL A 1148 9.93 -18.05 -25.04
CA VAL A 1148 10.55 -16.84 -24.47
C VAL A 1148 10.19 -15.65 -25.34
N GLY A 1149 9.33 -14.77 -24.82
CA GLY A 1149 9.08 -13.45 -25.39
C GLY A 1149 10.04 -12.41 -24.83
N LYS A 1150 10.54 -11.52 -25.69
CA LYS A 1150 10.98 -10.17 -25.29
C LYS A 1150 9.82 -9.23 -25.63
N VAL A 1151 9.55 -8.22 -24.80
CA VAL A 1151 8.63 -7.15 -25.23
C VAL A 1151 9.31 -6.38 -26.37
N GLY A 1152 8.58 -6.19 -27.47
CA GLY A 1152 9.12 -5.49 -28.65
C GLY A 1152 8.80 -4.00 -28.61
N ASP A 1153 9.78 -3.17 -28.99
CA ASP A 1153 9.68 -1.72 -29.03
C ASP A 1153 8.46 -1.25 -29.85
N ASP A 1154 8.14 -1.93 -30.96
CA ASP A 1154 6.94 -1.70 -31.79
C ASP A 1154 5.62 -1.87 -31.03
N GLN A 1155 5.56 -2.81 -30.07
CA GLN A 1155 4.36 -3.07 -29.26
C GLN A 1155 4.15 -1.97 -28.23
N ILE A 1156 5.23 -1.55 -27.57
CA ILE A 1156 5.24 -0.41 -26.64
C ILE A 1156 4.85 0.87 -27.40
N PHE A 1157 5.51 1.14 -28.53
CA PHE A 1157 5.24 2.30 -29.39
C PHE A 1157 3.80 2.33 -29.89
N TYR A 1158 3.24 1.20 -30.33
CA TYR A 1158 1.83 1.12 -30.75
C TYR A 1158 0.87 1.47 -29.60
N LEU A 1159 1.11 0.98 -28.39
CA LEU A 1159 0.27 1.29 -27.22
C LEU A 1159 0.42 2.74 -26.78
N MET A 1160 1.64 3.29 -26.81
CA MET A 1160 1.89 4.71 -26.55
C MET A 1160 1.21 5.60 -27.60
N SER A 1161 1.17 5.17 -28.87
CA SER A 1161 0.43 5.88 -29.93
C SER A 1161 -1.10 5.91 -29.71
N ARG A 1162 -1.62 5.16 -28.73
CA ARG A 1162 -3.03 5.21 -28.29
C ARG A 1162 -3.26 6.03 -27.02
N GLY A 1163 -2.21 6.68 -26.49
CA GLY A 1163 -2.28 7.59 -25.34
C GLY A 1163 -1.96 6.97 -23.98
N LEU A 1164 -1.43 5.74 -23.95
CA LEU A 1164 -0.87 5.15 -22.73
C LEU A 1164 0.57 5.63 -22.50
N SER A 1165 1.01 5.73 -21.24
CA SER A 1165 2.44 5.82 -20.93
C SER A 1165 3.16 4.49 -21.23
N GLU A 1166 4.49 4.55 -21.34
CA GLU A 1166 5.34 3.36 -21.48
C GLU A 1166 5.16 2.37 -20.31
N SER A 1167 5.02 2.88 -19.08
CA SER A 1167 4.69 2.11 -17.88
C SER A 1167 3.30 1.46 -17.93
N GLU A 1168 2.27 2.15 -18.43
CA GLU A 1168 0.93 1.56 -18.61
C GLU A 1168 0.92 0.53 -19.75
N ALA A 1169 1.67 0.77 -20.83
CA ALA A 1169 1.83 -0.16 -21.94
C ALA A 1169 2.52 -1.46 -21.47
N LEU A 1170 3.65 -1.35 -20.77
CA LEU A 1170 4.35 -2.50 -20.17
C LEU A 1170 3.50 -3.21 -19.12
N SER A 1171 2.81 -2.46 -18.25
CA SER A 1171 1.83 -3.02 -17.31
C SER A 1171 0.76 -3.83 -18.03
N MET A 1172 0.14 -3.29 -19.08
CA MET A 1172 -0.92 -3.98 -19.82
C MET A 1172 -0.40 -5.20 -20.58
N ILE A 1173 0.82 -5.16 -21.12
CA ILE A 1173 1.46 -6.33 -21.76
C ILE A 1173 1.74 -7.42 -20.73
N VAL A 1174 2.27 -7.08 -19.55
CA VAL A 1174 2.58 -8.06 -18.48
C VAL A 1174 1.31 -8.61 -17.82
N LEU A 1175 0.30 -7.77 -17.59
CA LEU A 1175 -1.02 -8.21 -17.11
C LEU A 1175 -1.72 -9.10 -18.16
N GLY A 1176 -1.61 -8.79 -19.45
CA GLY A 1176 -2.11 -9.64 -20.55
C GLY A 1176 -1.38 -10.98 -20.63
N PHE A 1177 -0.06 -10.98 -20.44
CA PHE A 1177 0.76 -12.20 -20.36
C PHE A 1177 0.39 -13.07 -19.14
N MET A 1178 0.02 -12.45 -18.02
CA MET A 1178 -0.42 -13.09 -16.79
C MET A 1178 -1.94 -13.35 -16.72
N GLU A 1179 -2.72 -12.93 -17.72
CA GLU A 1179 -4.18 -13.06 -17.74
C GLU A 1179 -4.68 -14.51 -17.54
N PRO A 1180 -4.02 -15.56 -18.09
CA PRO A 1180 -4.38 -16.93 -17.77
C PRO A 1180 -4.20 -17.29 -16.29
N PHE A 1181 -3.24 -16.69 -15.59
CA PHE A 1181 -2.99 -16.92 -14.17
C PHE A 1181 -4.03 -16.23 -13.30
N THR A 1182 -4.31 -14.96 -13.56
CA THR A 1182 -5.30 -14.18 -12.79
C THR A 1182 -6.73 -14.67 -12.99
N LYS A 1183 -7.04 -15.29 -14.14
CA LYS A 1183 -8.29 -16.05 -14.35
C LYS A 1183 -8.40 -17.33 -13.51
N THR A 1184 -7.29 -17.92 -13.08
CA THR A 1184 -7.32 -19.07 -12.15
C THR A 1184 -7.32 -18.64 -10.69
N LEU A 1185 -6.71 -17.49 -10.36
CA LEU A 1185 -6.69 -16.98 -9.00
C LEU A 1185 -8.11 -16.67 -8.53
N PRO A 1186 -8.42 -16.93 -7.26
CA PRO A 1186 -9.64 -16.41 -6.67
C PRO A 1186 -9.59 -14.88 -6.60
N MET A 1187 -10.76 -14.22 -6.66
CA MET A 1187 -10.87 -12.81 -7.06
C MET A 1187 -10.07 -11.83 -6.18
N GLU A 1188 -10.09 -12.00 -4.86
CA GLU A 1188 -9.29 -11.18 -3.94
C GLU A 1188 -7.80 -11.21 -4.29
N TYR A 1189 -7.25 -12.42 -4.48
CA TYR A 1189 -5.85 -12.64 -4.86
C TYR A 1189 -5.57 -12.21 -6.29
N ALA A 1190 -6.53 -12.31 -7.21
CA ALA A 1190 -6.38 -11.80 -8.58
C ALA A 1190 -6.23 -10.27 -8.59
N ILE A 1191 -6.98 -9.55 -7.74
CA ILE A 1191 -6.84 -8.10 -7.54
C ILE A 1191 -5.49 -7.78 -6.86
N GLU A 1192 -5.15 -8.47 -5.78
CA GLU A 1192 -3.86 -8.29 -5.07
C GLU A 1192 -2.68 -8.47 -6.05
N PHE A 1193 -2.67 -9.56 -6.81
CA PHE A 1193 -1.62 -9.89 -7.77
C PHE A 1193 -1.56 -8.92 -8.96
N ASN A 1194 -2.71 -8.47 -9.50
CA ASN A 1194 -2.75 -7.43 -10.53
C ASN A 1194 -2.14 -6.12 -10.01
N ARG A 1195 -2.47 -5.72 -8.79
CA ARG A 1195 -1.94 -4.52 -8.14
C ARG A 1195 -0.45 -4.64 -7.84
N LEU A 1196 0.02 -5.81 -7.40
CA LEU A 1196 1.43 -6.11 -7.21
C LEU A 1196 2.22 -6.02 -8.53
N ILE A 1197 1.65 -6.49 -9.65
CA ILE A 1197 2.28 -6.33 -10.97
C ILE A 1197 2.38 -4.86 -11.36
N GLN A 1198 1.30 -4.09 -11.22
CA GLN A 1198 1.30 -2.65 -11.58
C GLN A 1198 2.39 -1.89 -10.80
N LEU A 1199 2.50 -2.12 -9.50
CA LEU A 1199 3.50 -1.52 -8.61
C LEU A 1199 4.97 -1.89 -8.94
N GLU A 1200 5.21 -3.00 -9.65
CA GLU A 1200 6.56 -3.38 -10.13
C GLU A 1200 6.82 -2.92 -11.58
N MET A 1201 5.78 -2.54 -12.33
CA MET A 1201 5.86 -2.06 -13.71
C MET A 1201 5.97 -0.52 -13.82
N GLU A 1202 5.54 0.22 -12.82
CA GLU A 1202 5.73 1.67 -12.77
C GLU A 1202 7.22 2.06 -12.64
N GLY A 1203 7.67 2.98 -13.50
CA GLY A 1203 9.08 3.38 -13.63
C GLY A 1203 9.93 2.47 -14.53
N SER A 1204 9.33 1.66 -15.41
CA SER A 1204 10.05 0.87 -16.43
C SER A 1204 10.52 1.73 -17.63
N VAL A 1205 11.27 2.80 -17.39
CA VAL A 1205 11.70 3.78 -18.41
C VAL A 1205 13.18 4.14 -18.24
N GLY A 1206 14.04 3.56 -19.08
CA GLY A 1206 15.46 3.96 -19.27
C GLY A 1206 16.52 3.29 -18.40
#